data_AF-A0A1H9W5E3-F1
#
_entry.id   AF-A0A1H9W5E3-F1
#
_cell.length_a   1.000
_cell.length_b   1.000
_cell.length_c   1.000
_cell.angle_alpha   90.00
_cell.angle_beta   90.00
_cell.angle_gamma   90.00
#
_symmetry.space_group_name_H-M   'P 1'
#
loop_
_entity.id
_entity.type
_entity.pdbx_description
1 polymer ?
#
loop_
_entity_poly.entity_id
_entity_poly.type
_entity_poly.pdbx_seq_one_letter_code
_entity_poly.pdbx_strand_id
1 'polypeptide(L)'
;MIVESPAKAKTIKGYLGPGYVVEASVGHIRDLPGGAAEVPAKYKGEPWARLGVNVDHDFEPLYVVNSDKKDQVKKLKELLAESDELLLATDEDREGEAIAWHLQQVLKPKVPVKRMVFHEITKDAIQNAVRNPRDLNQRLVDAQETRRILDRLYGYEVSPVLWKKVMPRLSAGRVQSVATRLVVERERERMAFRSAEYWDLTGTFATGQAGDASAPAGSGAGSGTGAAGDPATFGARLTTVDGRRVAQGRDFGSDGRLKDQSAVLHLDEGGARSLAAALENTEFAVRSVESKPYRRSPYAPFRTTTLQQEASRKLGFGAKSTMQVAQKLYENGFITYMRTDSTTLSDTAVSAARSQVTQLYGADYLPDKPRTYAGKVKNAQEAHEAIRPSGDRFRTPAETGLTGDQFKLYELIWKRTVASQMKDAVGQSVTVKVGGRSADGRDAEFSATGKVITFHGFLKAYVEGADDPNAELDDRERRLPQVAEGDPLRAREMSVDGHATKPPARYTEATLVKELEEREIGRPSTYASIISTILDRRYVFKKGTALVPSFLSFAVVGLLEKHFGRLVDYDFTARMEDDLDRIAAGNAEAVPWLRRFYFGEGEEETGAAATAGNGDGDHLGGLKELVSDLGAIDAKGVSSFPVGEGIMLRVGRYGPYVEGPSQQEGEPGQRADVPDDLPPDELTVDYAKELLAKPSGDFELGTDPETDRPIVARDGRYGPYVTEVLPEGTPKTGKNAVKPRTASLFRSMSLDTITLQDALKLLSLPRVVGVDPESGNEITAQNGRYGPYLKKGTDSRSLESEEQIFGITLEQALEIYSKPKQRGRAAAKPPLKELGTDPETERPVVVKDGRFGPYVTDGETNATLRRDDDVETITAERGFELLSEKRAKGPAKKKAPAKKAAAKKTAAKKAPAKKTAAKKTAAKKTTAKKATKTATKTATKAPAKSAKKTATKSTAKKTASDKSSEE
;
A
#
# COMPACT_ATOMS: atom_id res chain seq x y z
N MET A 1 28.14 16.71 10.00
CA MET A 1 26.67 16.68 9.97
C MET A 1 26.19 15.29 9.56
N ILE A 2 25.21 14.73 10.27
CA ILE A 2 24.60 13.43 9.96
C ILE A 2 23.11 13.61 9.67
N VAL A 3 22.62 13.00 8.58
CA VAL A 3 21.21 12.97 8.15
C VAL A 3 20.76 11.52 7.92
N GLU A 4 19.46 11.24 7.75
CA GLU A 4 19.00 9.85 7.58
C GLU A 4 19.29 9.24 6.20
N SER A 5 19.34 10.03 5.11
CA SER A 5 19.45 9.49 3.75
C SER A 5 20.58 10.09 2.89
N PRO A 6 21.17 9.31 1.96
CA PRO A 6 22.23 9.80 1.09
C PRO A 6 21.80 10.93 0.15
N ALA A 7 20.53 10.95 -0.28
CA ALA A 7 20.00 12.00 -1.13
C ALA A 7 19.98 13.34 -0.38
N LYS A 8 19.43 13.35 0.84
CA LYS A 8 19.43 14.51 1.74
C LYS A 8 20.83 15.01 2.03
N ALA A 9 21.78 14.09 2.26
CA ALA A 9 23.19 14.45 2.50
C ALA A 9 23.80 15.18 1.30
N LYS A 10 23.52 14.69 0.07
CA LYS A 10 23.99 15.31 -1.18
C LYS A 10 23.40 16.70 -1.36
N THR A 11 22.10 16.87 -1.15
CA THR A 11 21.40 18.16 -1.30
C THR A 11 21.93 19.20 -0.30
N ILE A 12 21.96 18.85 0.99
CA ILE A 12 22.40 19.75 2.06
C ILE A 12 23.88 20.14 1.92
N LYS A 13 24.75 19.21 1.49
CA LYS A 13 26.15 19.51 1.20
C LYS A 13 26.31 20.65 0.19
N GLY A 14 25.39 20.76 -0.78
CA GLY A 14 25.38 21.85 -1.75
C GLY A 14 25.09 23.24 -1.15
N TYR A 15 24.45 23.30 0.03
CA TYR A 15 24.05 24.57 0.68
C TYR A 15 25.02 25.07 1.74
N LEU A 16 25.78 24.17 2.38
CA LEU A 16 26.63 24.49 3.53
C LEU A 16 28.07 24.92 3.17
N GLY A 17 28.51 24.70 1.92
CA GLY A 17 29.82 25.15 1.45
C GLY A 17 31.02 24.43 2.10
N PRO A 18 32.25 24.94 1.93
CA PRO A 18 33.45 24.36 2.53
C PRO A 18 33.41 24.47 4.05
N GLY A 19 33.91 23.44 4.76
CA GLY A 19 33.91 23.37 6.23
C GLY A 19 32.91 22.38 6.83
N TYR A 20 32.01 21.80 6.01
CA TYR A 20 31.07 20.76 6.45
C TYR A 20 31.32 19.42 5.77
N VAL A 21 31.43 18.36 6.58
CA VAL A 21 31.29 16.98 6.13
C VAL A 21 29.85 16.54 6.41
N VAL A 22 29.09 16.22 5.36
CA VAL A 22 27.69 15.77 5.44
C VAL A 22 27.62 14.30 5.05
N GLU A 23 27.11 13.46 5.94
CA GLU A 23 27.01 12.01 5.75
C GLU A 23 25.65 11.46 6.18
N ALA A 24 25.28 10.31 5.65
CA ALA A 24 24.00 9.66 5.94
C ALA A 24 24.14 8.52 6.97
N SER A 25 23.21 8.36 7.90
CA SER A 25 23.10 7.17 8.75
C SER A 25 22.48 5.97 8.03
N VAL A 26 21.72 6.23 6.96
CA VAL A 26 20.91 5.25 6.21
C VAL A 26 19.81 4.68 7.10
N GLY A 27 19.02 5.56 7.71
CA GLY A 27 17.94 5.25 8.65
C GLY A 27 18.43 4.92 10.06
N HIS A 28 17.67 4.09 10.77
CA HIS A 28 18.02 3.57 12.09
C HIS A 28 19.32 2.75 12.06
N ILE A 29 20.21 3.03 13.01
CA ILE A 29 21.48 2.31 13.17
C ILE A 29 21.43 1.23 14.26
N ARG A 30 20.41 1.27 15.12
CA ARG A 30 20.12 0.30 16.16
C ARG A 30 18.65 -0.08 16.14
N ASP A 31 18.36 -1.26 16.65
CA ASP A 31 17.02 -1.71 17.00
C ASP A 31 17.13 -2.74 18.14
N LEU A 32 15.98 -3.12 18.69
CA LEU A 32 15.85 -4.30 19.53
C LEU A 32 16.22 -5.57 18.72
N PRO A 33 16.83 -6.61 19.32
CA PRO A 33 17.29 -7.79 18.59
C PRO A 33 16.13 -8.45 17.81
N GLY A 34 16.38 -8.77 16.54
CA GLY A 34 15.43 -9.48 15.67
C GLY A 34 15.42 -11.00 15.91
N GLY A 35 16.43 -11.53 16.60
CA GLY A 35 16.49 -12.94 16.99
C GLY A 35 17.68 -13.25 17.88
N ALA A 36 17.76 -14.50 18.34
CA ALA A 36 18.76 -14.95 19.31
C ALA A 36 20.23 -14.74 18.85
N ALA A 37 20.49 -14.72 17.54
CA ALA A 37 21.81 -14.50 16.98
C ALA A 37 22.33 -13.06 17.18
N GLU A 38 21.42 -12.09 17.36
CA GLU A 38 21.75 -10.66 17.51
C GLU A 38 21.97 -10.26 18.97
N VAL A 39 21.56 -11.11 19.92
CA VAL A 39 21.76 -10.89 21.36
C VAL A 39 23.27 -10.88 21.68
N PRO A 40 23.81 -9.79 22.28
CA PRO A 40 25.21 -9.70 22.64
C PRO A 40 25.60 -10.75 23.69
N ALA A 41 26.85 -11.22 23.64
CA ALA A 41 27.33 -12.30 24.52
C ALA A 41 27.10 -12.04 26.02
N LYS A 42 27.20 -10.79 26.47
CA LYS A 42 26.94 -10.38 27.86
C LYS A 42 25.52 -10.71 28.33
N TYR A 43 24.54 -10.65 27.43
CA TYR A 43 23.13 -10.88 27.73
C TYR A 43 22.65 -12.27 27.25
N LYS A 44 23.55 -13.11 26.72
CA LYS A 44 23.19 -14.48 26.32
C LYS A 44 22.97 -15.33 27.56
N GLY A 45 21.75 -15.80 27.75
CA GLY A 45 21.34 -16.60 28.91
C GLY A 45 20.27 -15.90 29.75
N GLU A 46 20.15 -14.58 29.62
CA GLU A 46 19.07 -13.82 30.23
C GLU A 46 17.73 -14.14 29.57
N PRO A 47 16.68 -14.54 30.32
CA PRO A 47 15.38 -14.93 29.76
C PRO A 47 14.73 -13.83 28.91
N TRP A 48 14.90 -12.56 29.31
CA TRP A 48 14.32 -11.38 28.67
C TRP A 48 15.11 -10.91 27.44
N ALA A 49 16.38 -11.33 27.27
CA ALA A 49 17.24 -10.77 26.21
C ALA A 49 16.76 -11.11 24.79
N ARG A 50 16.00 -12.20 24.63
CA ARG A 50 15.36 -12.53 23.34
C ARG A 50 14.19 -11.59 23.04
N LEU A 51 13.38 -11.25 24.04
CA LEU A 51 12.36 -10.20 23.92
C LEU A 51 13.02 -8.85 23.65
N GLY A 52 14.23 -8.65 24.20
CA GLY A 52 15.02 -7.43 24.05
C GLY A 52 14.52 -6.29 24.95
N VAL A 53 13.62 -6.57 25.89
CA VAL A 53 13.06 -5.62 26.85
C VAL A 53 13.06 -6.32 28.21
N ASN A 54 13.66 -5.69 29.22
CA ASN A 54 13.64 -6.22 30.57
C ASN A 54 12.43 -5.70 31.34
N VAL A 55 11.30 -6.42 31.25
CA VAL A 55 10.02 -6.00 31.85
C VAL A 55 10.07 -5.90 33.38
N ASP A 56 11.00 -6.60 34.03
CA ASP A 56 11.15 -6.59 35.49
C ASP A 56 12.09 -5.47 35.98
N HIS A 57 12.74 -4.75 35.07
CA HIS A 57 13.66 -3.65 35.37
C HIS A 57 13.32 -2.43 34.51
N ASP A 58 12.17 -1.83 34.82
CA ASP A 58 11.65 -0.60 34.19
C ASP A 58 11.62 -0.62 32.66
N PHE A 59 11.36 -1.80 32.08
CA PHE A 59 11.30 -2.03 30.63
C PHE A 59 12.59 -1.65 29.88
N GLU A 60 13.76 -1.78 30.52
CA GLU A 60 15.04 -1.42 29.92
C GLU A 60 15.23 -2.12 28.55
N PRO A 61 15.39 -1.37 27.44
CA PRO A 61 15.55 -1.94 26.11
C PRO A 61 16.99 -2.35 25.81
N LEU A 62 17.17 -3.54 25.24
CA LEU A 62 18.42 -4.02 24.68
C LEU A 62 18.57 -3.58 23.23
N TYR A 63 19.15 -2.41 23.00
CA TYR A 63 19.48 -1.95 21.66
C TYR A 63 20.79 -2.54 21.13
N VAL A 64 20.74 -3.12 19.93
CA VAL A 64 21.90 -3.66 19.22
C VAL A 64 22.13 -2.90 17.92
N VAL A 65 23.40 -2.77 17.51
CA VAL A 65 23.71 -2.19 16.19
C VAL A 65 23.35 -3.20 15.12
N ASN A 66 22.50 -2.78 14.18
CA ASN A 66 22.02 -3.61 13.09
C ASN A 66 23.21 -4.12 12.27
N SER A 67 23.18 -5.41 11.89
CA SER A 67 24.32 -6.07 11.26
C SER A 67 24.77 -5.40 9.95
N ASP A 68 23.82 -4.88 9.18
CA ASP A 68 24.01 -4.14 7.93
C ASP A 68 24.48 -2.69 8.12
N LYS A 69 24.47 -2.16 9.36
CA LYS A 69 24.85 -0.78 9.69
C LYS A 69 26.23 -0.65 10.34
N LYS A 70 26.90 -1.76 10.65
CA LYS A 70 28.21 -1.75 11.34
C LYS A 70 29.28 -0.97 10.59
N ASP A 71 29.38 -1.16 9.28
CA ASP A 71 30.37 -0.45 8.46
C ASP A 71 30.05 1.05 8.38
N GLN A 72 28.77 1.40 8.33
CA GLN A 72 28.35 2.81 8.33
C GLN A 72 28.67 3.48 9.67
N VAL A 73 28.38 2.81 10.80
CA VAL A 73 28.74 3.31 12.14
C VAL A 73 30.25 3.48 12.27
N LYS A 74 31.04 2.55 11.73
CA LYS A 74 32.51 2.68 11.71
C LYS A 74 32.96 3.93 10.96
N LYS A 75 32.43 4.14 9.75
CA LYS A 75 32.71 5.34 8.94
C LYS A 75 32.34 6.63 9.67
N LEU A 76 31.16 6.66 10.31
CA LEU A 76 30.72 7.84 11.08
C LEU A 76 31.64 8.14 12.27
N LYS A 77 32.17 7.11 12.95
CA LYS A 77 33.15 7.29 14.04
C LYS A 77 34.49 7.83 13.55
N GLU A 78 34.96 7.35 12.40
CA GLU A 78 36.20 7.83 11.77
C GLU A 78 36.08 9.32 11.42
N LEU A 79 34.99 9.72 10.77
CA LEU A 79 34.75 11.13 10.43
C LEU A 79 34.55 12.03 11.65
N LEU A 80 33.88 11.53 12.69
CA LEU A 80 33.67 12.26 13.93
C LEU A 80 34.99 12.53 14.67
N ALA A 81 35.97 11.63 14.57
CA ALA A 81 37.28 11.82 15.19
C ALA A 81 38.08 12.99 14.56
N GLU A 82 37.74 13.38 13.33
CA GLU A 82 38.36 14.50 12.59
C GLU A 82 37.50 15.78 12.60
N SER A 83 36.37 15.79 13.31
CA SER A 83 35.40 16.89 13.31
C SER A 83 35.43 17.69 14.60
N ASP A 84 35.28 19.02 14.52
CA ASP A 84 35.22 19.90 15.70
C ASP A 84 33.86 19.91 16.40
N GLU A 85 32.78 19.63 15.67
CA GLU A 85 31.39 19.60 16.17
C GLU A 85 30.57 18.52 15.44
N LEU A 86 29.55 17.99 16.12
CA LEU A 86 28.58 17.05 15.54
C LEU A 86 27.20 17.71 15.39
N LEU A 87 26.76 17.89 14.15
CA LEU A 87 25.39 18.31 13.82
C LEU A 87 24.51 17.09 13.49
N LEU A 88 23.44 16.89 14.25
CA LEU A 88 22.40 15.88 14.01
C LEU A 88 21.22 16.53 13.30
N ALA A 89 21.01 16.17 12.04
CA ALA A 89 20.06 16.82 11.12
C ALA A 89 19.01 15.80 10.59
N THR A 90 18.52 14.94 11.47
CA THR A 90 17.42 14.01 11.17
C THR A 90 16.09 14.73 11.06
N ASP A 91 15.07 14.07 10.52
CA ASP A 91 13.71 14.63 10.46
C ASP A 91 13.18 15.05 11.84
N GLU A 92 12.25 16.01 11.88
CA GLU A 92 11.72 16.63 13.11
C GLU A 92 10.54 15.84 13.73
N ASP A 93 10.33 14.59 13.36
CA ASP A 93 9.36 13.71 14.01
C ASP A 93 10.00 12.89 15.17
N ARG A 94 9.18 12.11 15.89
CA ARG A 94 9.68 11.28 17.01
C ARG A 94 10.67 10.21 16.54
N GLU A 95 10.52 9.71 15.31
CA GLU A 95 11.42 8.74 14.70
C GLU A 95 12.79 9.36 14.42
N GLY A 96 12.84 10.54 13.84
CA GLY A 96 14.06 11.29 13.59
C GLY A 96 14.78 11.70 14.88
N GLU A 97 14.03 12.05 15.93
CA GLU A 97 14.61 12.34 17.25
C GLU A 97 15.24 11.08 17.88
N ALA A 98 14.58 9.92 17.78
CA ALA A 98 15.12 8.64 18.23
C ALA A 98 16.37 8.22 17.44
N ILE A 99 16.42 8.45 16.12
CA ILE A 99 17.64 8.21 15.31
C ILE A 99 18.79 9.10 15.79
N ALA A 100 18.53 10.39 16.03
CA ALA A 100 19.53 11.32 16.56
C ALA A 100 20.05 10.86 17.92
N TRP A 101 19.16 10.45 18.83
CA TRP A 101 19.52 9.87 20.12
C TRP A 101 20.39 8.61 19.96
N HIS A 102 19.96 7.66 19.12
CA HIS A 102 20.73 6.44 18.86
C HIS A 102 22.12 6.73 18.29
N LEU A 103 22.26 7.70 17.38
CA LEU A 103 23.55 8.16 16.87
C LEU A 103 24.44 8.66 18.01
N GLN A 104 23.92 9.53 18.88
CA GLN A 104 24.67 10.05 20.02
C GLN A 104 25.13 8.92 20.96
N GLN A 105 24.27 7.97 21.28
CA GLN A 105 24.58 6.84 22.16
C GLN A 105 25.66 5.89 21.57
N VAL A 106 25.63 5.65 20.26
CA VAL A 106 26.56 4.73 19.59
C VAL A 106 27.91 5.38 19.27
N LEU A 107 27.87 6.64 18.83
CA LEU A 107 29.05 7.38 18.44
C LEU A 107 29.84 7.88 19.66
N LYS A 108 29.16 8.19 20.77
CA LYS A 108 29.75 8.73 22.00
C LYS A 108 30.68 9.92 21.70
N PRO A 109 30.15 11.00 21.09
CA PRO A 109 30.93 12.16 20.68
C PRO A 109 31.68 12.77 21.87
N LYS A 110 32.93 13.18 21.64
CA LYS A 110 33.75 13.96 22.60
C LYS A 110 33.79 15.45 22.25
N VAL A 111 32.97 15.85 21.27
CA VAL A 111 32.86 17.19 20.71
C VAL A 111 31.43 17.69 20.93
N PRO A 112 31.18 19.02 20.88
CA PRO A 112 29.84 19.57 21.01
C PRO A 112 28.86 18.94 20.01
N VAL A 113 27.68 18.60 20.50
CA VAL A 113 26.58 18.03 19.70
C VAL A 113 25.47 19.07 19.61
N LYS A 114 24.96 19.30 18.40
CA LYS A 114 23.88 20.25 18.13
C LYS A 114 22.80 19.57 17.30
N ARG A 115 21.52 19.70 17.71
CA ARG A 115 20.37 19.16 16.99
C ARG A 115 19.81 20.23 16.05
N MET A 116 19.82 19.96 14.75
CA MET A 116 19.27 20.85 13.72
C MET A 116 17.94 20.33 13.22
N VAL A 117 16.91 21.17 13.19
CA VAL A 117 15.57 20.83 12.67
C VAL A 117 15.17 21.76 11.53
N PHE A 118 14.40 21.23 10.58
CA PHE A 118 13.86 21.94 9.44
C PHE A 118 12.71 21.13 8.81
N HIS A 119 11.73 21.83 8.25
CA HIS A 119 10.55 21.25 7.59
C HIS A 119 10.63 21.30 6.06
N GLU A 120 11.66 21.94 5.50
CA GLU A 120 12.00 21.92 4.08
C GLU A 120 13.52 22.00 3.84
N ILE A 121 13.97 21.50 2.70
CA ILE A 121 15.39 21.47 2.32
C ILE A 121 15.66 22.56 1.27
N THR A 122 15.76 23.79 1.73
CA THR A 122 16.17 24.96 0.95
C THR A 122 17.47 25.54 1.51
N LYS A 123 18.19 26.34 0.72
CA LYS A 123 19.44 26.96 1.17
C LYS A 123 19.23 27.78 2.45
N ASP A 124 18.19 28.61 2.49
CA ASP A 124 17.92 29.50 3.60
C ASP A 124 17.42 28.76 4.84
N ALA A 125 16.53 27.78 4.68
CA ALA A 125 16.06 26.95 5.79
C ALA A 125 17.21 26.20 6.46
N ILE A 126 18.11 25.60 5.66
CA ILE A 126 19.28 24.89 6.17
C ILE A 126 20.27 25.83 6.85
N GLN A 127 20.55 27.00 6.28
CA GLN A 127 21.43 27.98 6.92
C GLN A 127 20.84 28.51 8.23
N ASN A 128 19.52 28.73 8.28
CA ASN A 128 18.83 29.12 9.50
C ASN A 128 18.90 28.03 10.57
N ALA A 129 18.66 26.77 10.20
CA ALA A 129 18.74 25.63 11.11
C ALA A 129 20.15 25.42 11.69
N VAL A 130 21.21 25.73 10.93
CA VAL A 130 22.60 25.69 11.44
C VAL A 130 22.82 26.77 12.50
N ARG A 131 22.27 27.97 12.29
CA ARG A 131 22.45 29.12 13.19
C ARG A 131 21.63 28.99 14.48
N ASN A 132 20.51 28.27 14.41
CA ASN A 132 19.56 28.12 15.50
C ASN A 132 19.33 26.63 15.84
N PRO A 133 20.37 25.91 16.33
CA PRO A 133 20.18 24.54 16.80
C PRO A 133 19.35 24.52 18.08
N ARG A 134 18.73 23.39 18.35
CA ARG A 134 18.08 23.08 19.63
C ARG A 134 18.81 21.97 20.36
N ASP A 135 18.38 21.69 21.57
CA ASP A 135 18.75 20.48 22.30
C ASP A 135 17.93 19.28 21.81
N LEU A 136 18.46 18.08 22.04
CA LEU A 136 17.73 16.85 21.78
C LEU A 136 16.52 16.76 22.73
N ASN A 137 15.33 16.52 22.18
CA ASN A 137 14.11 16.41 22.97
C ASN A 137 13.94 14.97 23.49
N GLN A 138 14.34 14.74 24.74
CA GLN A 138 14.25 13.42 25.36
C GLN A 138 12.81 12.89 25.43
N ARG A 139 11.80 13.75 25.59
CA ARG A 139 10.38 13.33 25.66
C ARG A 139 9.90 12.69 24.35
N LEU A 140 10.37 13.20 23.20
CA LEU A 140 10.08 12.59 21.90
C LEU A 140 10.76 11.24 21.73
N VAL A 141 11.98 11.11 22.27
CA VAL A 141 12.71 9.83 22.30
C VAL A 141 11.95 8.82 23.16
N ASP A 142 11.52 9.21 24.36
CA ASP A 142 10.79 8.36 25.29
C ASP A 142 9.45 7.90 24.69
N ALA A 143 8.73 8.78 24.00
CA ALA A 143 7.50 8.43 23.29
C ALA A 143 7.74 7.42 22.15
N GLN A 144 8.84 7.57 21.40
CA GLN A 144 9.21 6.63 20.34
C GLN A 144 9.63 5.27 20.91
N GLU A 145 10.44 5.27 21.97
CA GLU A 145 10.89 4.07 22.69
C GLU A 145 9.71 3.33 23.33
N THR A 146 8.78 4.06 23.96
CA THR A 146 7.54 3.51 24.52
C THR A 146 6.73 2.81 23.44
N ARG A 147 6.52 3.45 22.29
CA ARG A 147 5.86 2.83 21.13
C ARG A 147 6.58 1.55 20.68
N ARG A 148 7.91 1.60 20.60
CA ARG A 148 8.74 0.49 20.15
C ARG A 148 8.67 -0.72 21.09
N ILE A 149 8.66 -0.47 22.40
CA ILE A 149 8.50 -1.47 23.46
C ILE A 149 7.08 -2.04 23.45
N LEU A 150 6.07 -1.17 23.39
CA LEU A 150 4.67 -1.58 23.27
C LEU A 150 4.45 -2.56 22.12
N ASP A 151 4.89 -2.19 20.90
CA ASP A 151 4.71 -3.03 19.72
C ASP A 151 5.52 -4.34 19.84
N ARG A 152 6.65 -4.32 20.57
CA ARG A 152 7.45 -5.50 20.89
C ARG A 152 6.71 -6.45 21.83
N LEU A 153 6.14 -5.94 22.92
CA LEU A 153 5.36 -6.72 23.90
C LEU A 153 4.13 -7.34 23.23
N TYR A 154 3.32 -6.52 22.55
CA TYR A 154 2.15 -7.00 21.81
C TYR A 154 2.52 -8.12 20.83
N GLY A 155 3.54 -7.89 20.00
CA GLY A 155 3.95 -8.86 18.98
C GLY A 155 4.47 -10.17 19.57
N TYR A 156 5.29 -10.11 20.62
CA TYR A 156 5.90 -11.30 21.24
C TYR A 156 4.92 -12.12 22.07
N GLU A 157 3.95 -11.47 22.70
CA GLU A 157 2.99 -12.15 23.59
C GLU A 157 1.79 -12.71 22.81
N VAL A 158 1.24 -11.95 21.85
CA VAL A 158 0.01 -12.34 21.15
C VAL A 158 0.30 -13.25 19.93
N SER A 159 1.42 -13.07 19.22
CA SER A 159 1.71 -13.91 18.03
C SER A 159 1.83 -15.41 18.33
N PRO A 160 2.46 -15.86 19.43
CA PRO A 160 2.47 -17.28 19.80
C PRO A 160 1.08 -17.88 20.02
N VAL A 161 0.11 -17.09 20.47
CA VAL A 161 -1.29 -17.53 20.60
C VAL A 161 -1.86 -17.81 19.20
N LEU A 162 -1.66 -16.89 18.26
CA LEU A 162 -2.06 -17.10 16.86
C LEU A 162 -1.39 -18.35 16.25
N TRP A 163 -0.13 -18.63 16.60
CA TRP A 163 0.57 -19.82 16.10
C TRP A 163 -0.01 -21.12 16.61
N LYS A 164 -0.40 -21.15 17.89
CA LYS A 164 -0.97 -22.33 18.54
C LYS A 164 -2.43 -22.55 18.14
N LYS A 165 -3.19 -21.47 17.89
CA LYS A 165 -4.65 -21.52 17.74
C LYS A 165 -5.14 -21.34 16.31
N VAL A 166 -4.34 -20.79 15.40
CA VAL A 166 -4.70 -20.59 13.99
C VAL A 166 -3.66 -21.21 13.08
N MET A 167 -2.47 -20.60 12.96
CA MET A 167 -1.41 -21.11 12.07
C MET A 167 -0.01 -20.56 12.45
N PRO A 168 1.06 -21.36 12.31
CA PRO A 168 2.43 -20.87 12.54
C PRO A 168 2.82 -19.68 11.67
N ARG A 169 3.72 -18.82 12.17
CA ARG A 169 4.32 -17.66 11.48
C ARG A 169 3.37 -16.49 11.18
N LEU A 170 2.16 -16.51 11.73
CA LEU A 170 1.30 -15.33 11.80
C LEU A 170 1.94 -14.24 12.68
N SER A 171 1.48 -13.00 12.55
CA SER A 171 1.95 -11.92 13.40
C SER A 171 0.78 -11.12 13.90
N ALA A 172 0.68 -10.96 15.21
CA ALA A 172 -0.22 -10.01 15.82
C ALA A 172 0.49 -8.66 15.92
N GLY A 173 -0.26 -7.57 15.78
CA GLY A 173 0.25 -6.24 16.04
C GLY A 173 -0.90 -5.28 16.17
N ARG A 174 -0.84 -4.41 17.16
CA ARG A 174 -1.91 -3.50 17.56
C ARG A 174 -2.63 -2.86 16.37
N VAL A 175 -1.90 -2.08 15.57
CA VAL A 175 -2.51 -1.33 14.45
C VAL A 175 -2.82 -2.22 13.24
N GLN A 176 -2.02 -3.26 12.98
CA GLN A 176 -2.30 -4.19 11.86
C GLN A 176 -3.57 -5.01 12.10
N SER A 177 -3.79 -5.48 13.32
CA SER A 177 -4.95 -6.29 13.70
C SER A 177 -6.24 -5.46 13.57
N VAL A 178 -6.20 -4.20 13.99
CA VAL A 178 -7.32 -3.26 13.86
C VAL A 178 -7.62 -2.91 12.40
N ALA A 179 -6.61 -2.67 11.57
CA ALA A 179 -6.80 -2.44 10.14
C ALA A 179 -7.37 -3.69 9.44
N THR A 180 -6.90 -4.89 9.79
CA THR A 180 -7.48 -6.15 9.30
C THR A 180 -8.93 -6.30 9.76
N ARG A 181 -9.24 -5.95 11.02
CA ARG A 181 -10.61 -5.97 11.56
C ARG A 181 -11.56 -5.07 10.77
N LEU A 182 -11.17 -3.82 10.45
CA LEU A 182 -11.99 -2.92 9.61
C LEU A 182 -12.37 -3.56 8.27
N VAL A 183 -11.40 -4.20 7.60
CA VAL A 183 -11.63 -4.88 6.32
C VAL A 183 -12.55 -6.11 6.49
N VAL A 184 -12.39 -6.87 7.58
CA VAL A 184 -13.26 -8.02 7.92
C VAL A 184 -14.68 -7.57 8.26
N GLU A 185 -14.86 -6.52 9.04
CA GLU A 185 -16.19 -5.98 9.38
C GLU A 185 -16.93 -5.50 8.13
N ARG A 186 -16.26 -4.75 7.24
CA ARG A 186 -16.83 -4.38 5.94
C ARG A 186 -17.23 -5.59 5.10
N GLU A 187 -16.46 -6.67 5.13
CA GLU A 187 -16.82 -7.89 4.39
C GLU A 187 -17.99 -8.63 5.05
N ARG A 188 -18.08 -8.65 6.38
CA ARG A 188 -19.26 -9.17 7.12
C ARG A 188 -20.53 -8.39 6.76
N GLU A 189 -20.46 -7.06 6.67
CA GLU A 189 -21.57 -6.21 6.21
C GLU A 189 -22.03 -6.62 4.80
N ARG A 190 -21.09 -6.89 3.90
CA ARG A 190 -21.39 -7.34 2.52
C ARG A 190 -22.00 -8.74 2.47
N MET A 191 -21.48 -9.69 3.27
CA MET A 191 -22.01 -11.06 3.36
C MET A 191 -23.44 -11.10 3.94
N ALA A 192 -23.72 -10.23 4.91
CA ALA A 192 -25.03 -10.09 5.53
C ALA A 192 -26.02 -9.29 4.66
N PHE A 193 -25.51 -8.50 3.71
CA PHE A 193 -26.33 -7.64 2.86
C PHE A 193 -27.36 -8.45 2.06
N ARG A 194 -28.58 -7.94 1.97
CA ARG A 194 -29.62 -8.44 1.09
C ARG A 194 -30.07 -7.30 0.18
N SER A 195 -30.01 -7.54 -1.12
CA SER A 195 -30.40 -6.54 -2.10
C SER A 195 -31.92 -6.38 -2.14
N ALA A 196 -32.39 -5.14 -2.20
CA ALA A 196 -33.74 -4.78 -2.57
C ALA A 196 -33.77 -4.26 -4.01
N GLU A 197 -34.80 -4.64 -4.75
CA GLU A 197 -35.13 -4.03 -6.04
C GLU A 197 -36.08 -2.87 -5.84
N TYR A 198 -35.89 -1.79 -6.59
CA TYR A 198 -36.79 -0.64 -6.60
C TYR A 198 -36.81 -0.04 -7.99
N TRP A 199 -37.96 0.49 -8.37
CA TRP A 199 -38.18 1.03 -9.69
C TRP A 199 -38.58 2.50 -9.63
N ASP A 200 -38.27 3.22 -10.69
CA ASP A 200 -38.79 4.56 -10.94
C ASP A 200 -38.90 4.82 -12.43
N LEU A 201 -39.28 6.06 -12.77
CA LEU A 201 -39.41 6.51 -14.15
C LEU A 201 -38.45 7.67 -14.41
N THR A 202 -37.84 7.68 -15.58
CA THR A 202 -37.14 8.86 -16.11
C THR A 202 -37.90 9.38 -17.33
N GLY A 203 -38.36 10.63 -17.24
CA GLY A 203 -39.03 11.32 -18.33
C GLY A 203 -38.10 12.29 -19.04
N THR A 204 -38.14 12.29 -20.37
CA THR A 204 -37.50 13.33 -21.20
C THR A 204 -38.56 14.33 -21.64
N PHE A 205 -38.50 15.55 -21.10
CA PHE A 205 -39.51 16.59 -21.31
C PHE A 205 -39.02 17.64 -22.31
N ALA A 206 -39.88 17.99 -23.27
CA ALA A 206 -39.66 19.06 -24.23
C ALA A 206 -40.42 20.32 -23.83
N THR A 207 -39.78 21.48 -23.93
CA THR A 207 -40.34 22.79 -23.54
C THR A 207 -41.17 23.45 -24.65
N GLY A 208 -41.15 22.90 -25.86
CA GLY A 208 -41.83 23.49 -27.02
C GLY A 208 -41.15 24.74 -27.59
N GLN A 209 -40.06 25.22 -27.00
CA GLN A 209 -39.27 26.34 -27.50
C GLN A 209 -38.23 25.91 -28.54
N ALA A 210 -37.84 26.83 -29.44
CA ALA A 210 -36.78 26.62 -30.43
C ALA A 210 -35.39 26.66 -29.74
N GLY A 211 -35.04 25.56 -29.05
CA GLY A 211 -33.69 25.32 -28.52
C GLY A 211 -32.85 24.45 -29.44
N ASP A 212 -31.56 24.31 -29.13
CA ASP A 212 -30.64 23.49 -29.92
C ASP A 212 -31.04 21.99 -29.84
N ALA A 213 -31.58 21.47 -30.95
CA ALA A 213 -32.02 20.07 -31.05
C ALA A 213 -30.85 19.06 -31.01
N SER A 214 -29.60 19.53 -31.11
CA SER A 214 -28.39 18.71 -31.07
C SER A 214 -27.81 18.52 -29.65
N ALA A 215 -28.35 19.21 -28.65
CA ALA A 215 -27.95 19.02 -27.25
C ALA A 215 -28.53 17.69 -26.72
N PRO A 216 -27.71 16.72 -26.28
CA PRO A 216 -28.20 15.42 -25.86
C PRO A 216 -29.10 15.54 -24.63
N ALA A 217 -30.25 14.85 -24.68
CA ALA A 217 -31.11 14.64 -23.53
C ALA A 217 -30.38 13.75 -22.51
N GLY A 218 -29.68 14.35 -21.56
CA GLY A 218 -29.30 13.69 -20.31
C GLY A 218 -28.20 12.62 -20.36
N SER A 219 -27.44 12.43 -21.44
CA SER A 219 -26.22 11.60 -21.40
C SER A 219 -24.96 12.46 -21.23
N GLY A 220 -24.12 12.06 -20.28
CA GLY A 220 -23.05 12.90 -19.73
C GLY A 220 -21.94 13.31 -20.70
N ALA A 221 -21.20 14.32 -20.23
CA ALA A 221 -19.84 14.70 -20.60
C ALA A 221 -19.61 15.17 -22.05
N GLY A 222 -19.69 16.49 -22.23
CA GLY A 222 -18.96 17.23 -23.26
C GLY A 222 -18.21 18.40 -22.63
N SER A 223 -16.88 18.33 -22.58
CA SER A 223 -15.99 19.43 -22.14
C SER A 223 -15.85 20.52 -23.21
N GLY A 224 -16.97 21.02 -23.73
CA GLY A 224 -16.99 22.01 -24.81
C GLY A 224 -17.20 23.42 -24.26
N THR A 225 -16.15 24.24 -24.27
CA THR A 225 -16.25 25.70 -24.13
C THR A 225 -16.86 26.28 -25.41
N GLY A 226 -18.17 26.33 -25.50
CA GLY A 226 -18.91 26.96 -26.60
C GLY A 226 -20.27 27.45 -26.12
N ALA A 227 -20.72 28.59 -26.63
CA ALA A 227 -22.02 29.17 -26.33
C ALA A 227 -23.15 28.29 -26.90
N ALA A 228 -23.46 27.19 -26.22
CA ALA A 228 -24.63 26.37 -26.51
C ALA A 228 -25.87 27.10 -25.96
N GLY A 229 -26.88 27.27 -26.81
CA GLY A 229 -28.18 27.83 -26.42
C GLY A 229 -28.92 26.95 -25.41
N ASP A 230 -30.05 27.42 -24.91
CA ASP A 230 -30.85 26.67 -23.94
C ASP A 230 -31.30 25.32 -24.52
N PRO A 231 -31.16 24.21 -23.77
CA PRO A 231 -31.50 22.89 -24.27
C PRO A 231 -33.01 22.79 -24.50
N ALA A 232 -33.45 22.31 -25.67
CA ALA A 232 -34.88 22.18 -26.00
C ALA A 232 -35.61 21.09 -25.17
N THR A 233 -34.84 20.19 -24.54
CA THR A 233 -35.33 19.08 -23.72
C THR A 233 -34.51 18.91 -22.46
N PHE A 234 -35.07 18.26 -21.45
CA PHE A 234 -34.35 17.85 -20.25
C PHE A 234 -34.90 16.56 -19.66
N GLY A 235 -34.02 15.77 -19.05
CA GLY A 235 -34.41 14.58 -18.29
C GLY A 235 -34.77 14.91 -16.85
N ALA A 236 -35.89 14.39 -16.36
CA ALA A 236 -36.33 14.48 -14.97
C ALA A 236 -36.73 13.09 -14.44
N ARG A 237 -36.44 12.81 -13.18
CA ARG A 237 -36.70 11.50 -12.55
C ARG A 237 -37.93 11.59 -11.66
N LEU A 238 -38.75 10.55 -11.62
CA LEU A 238 -39.93 10.47 -10.77
C LEU A 238 -39.51 10.57 -9.30
N THR A 239 -40.18 11.45 -8.56
CA THR A 239 -39.87 11.70 -7.15
C THR A 239 -41.06 11.46 -6.24
N THR A 240 -42.29 11.74 -6.67
CA THR A 240 -43.50 11.44 -5.90
C THR A 240 -44.64 10.93 -6.78
N VAL A 241 -45.52 10.13 -6.19
CA VAL A 241 -46.82 9.74 -6.75
C VAL A 241 -47.87 9.92 -5.66
N ASP A 242 -48.94 10.66 -5.95
CA ASP A 242 -50.01 10.99 -4.99
C ASP A 242 -49.48 11.60 -3.68
N GLY A 243 -48.46 12.46 -3.80
CA GLY A 243 -47.79 13.11 -2.67
C GLY A 243 -46.85 12.20 -1.86
N ARG A 244 -46.77 10.90 -2.16
CA ARG A 244 -45.84 9.96 -1.51
C ARG A 244 -44.53 9.89 -2.28
N ARG A 245 -43.40 10.03 -1.58
CA ARG A 245 -42.06 9.98 -2.19
C ARG A 245 -41.74 8.57 -2.70
N VAL A 246 -41.27 8.44 -3.93
CA VAL A 246 -40.80 7.16 -4.48
C VAL A 246 -39.54 6.70 -3.75
N ALA A 247 -39.51 5.43 -3.35
CA ALA A 247 -38.40 4.82 -2.63
C ALA A 247 -37.13 4.79 -3.49
N GLN A 248 -36.00 5.12 -2.87
CA GLN A 248 -34.67 5.07 -3.47
C GLN A 248 -33.77 4.15 -2.66
N GLY A 249 -32.59 3.81 -3.17
CA GLY A 249 -31.66 2.89 -2.48
C GLY A 249 -31.34 3.26 -1.02
N ARG A 250 -31.34 4.55 -0.66
CA ARG A 250 -31.09 5.03 0.72
C ARG A 250 -32.20 4.66 1.72
N ASP A 251 -33.40 4.34 1.21
CA ASP A 251 -34.60 4.05 2.00
C ASP A 251 -34.65 2.59 2.45
N PHE A 252 -33.77 1.75 1.93
CA PHE A 252 -33.61 0.36 2.31
C PHE A 252 -32.52 0.19 3.37
N GLY A 253 -32.74 -0.72 4.31
CA GLY A 253 -31.75 -1.23 5.24
C GLY A 253 -30.82 -2.24 4.58
N SER A 254 -29.81 -2.69 5.33
CA SER A 254 -28.89 -3.74 4.87
C SER A 254 -29.57 -5.11 4.68
N ASP A 255 -30.77 -5.31 5.25
CA ASP A 255 -31.59 -6.51 5.10
C ASP A 255 -32.53 -6.46 3.88
N GLY A 256 -32.42 -5.43 3.04
CA GLY A 256 -33.24 -5.23 1.85
C GLY A 256 -34.67 -4.78 2.16
N ARG A 257 -34.99 -4.45 3.42
CA ARG A 257 -36.31 -3.93 3.81
C ARG A 257 -36.31 -2.42 3.86
N LEU A 258 -37.48 -1.81 3.63
CA LEU A 258 -37.67 -0.39 3.83
C LEU A 258 -37.49 -0.03 5.30
N LYS A 259 -36.74 1.05 5.57
CA LYS A 259 -36.55 1.61 6.91
C LYS A 259 -37.84 2.15 7.49
N ASP A 260 -38.68 2.75 6.64
CA ASP A 260 -40.00 3.27 6.98
C ASP A 260 -40.94 3.12 5.78
N GLN A 261 -41.89 2.18 5.87
CA GLN A 261 -42.85 1.90 4.81
C GLN A 261 -43.91 3.01 4.64
N SER A 262 -44.16 3.79 5.69
CA SER A 262 -45.17 4.85 5.67
C SER A 262 -44.66 6.11 4.95
N ALA A 263 -43.35 6.34 5.01
CA ALA A 263 -42.72 7.54 4.45
C ALA A 263 -42.51 7.53 2.93
N VAL A 264 -42.52 6.35 2.29
CA VAL A 264 -42.22 6.21 0.86
C VAL A 264 -43.19 5.26 0.13
N LEU A 265 -43.28 5.41 -1.19
CA LEU A 265 -43.92 4.48 -2.11
C LEU A 265 -42.84 3.62 -2.77
N HIS A 266 -42.88 2.32 -2.53
CA HIS A 266 -42.00 1.37 -3.21
C HIS A 266 -42.68 0.88 -4.48
N LEU A 267 -42.10 1.20 -5.63
CA LEU A 267 -42.53 0.70 -6.92
C LEU A 267 -41.71 -0.55 -7.28
N ASP A 268 -42.42 -1.59 -7.67
CA ASP A 268 -41.89 -2.75 -8.38
C ASP A 268 -41.99 -2.55 -9.90
N GLU A 269 -41.54 -3.53 -10.68
CA GLU A 269 -41.57 -3.46 -12.14
C GLU A 269 -43.00 -3.24 -12.67
N GLY A 270 -43.97 -3.99 -12.14
CA GLY A 270 -45.37 -3.93 -12.56
C GLY A 270 -45.99 -2.56 -12.29
N GLY A 271 -45.78 -2.03 -11.09
CA GLY A 271 -46.24 -0.71 -10.67
C GLY A 271 -45.63 0.41 -11.50
N ALA A 272 -44.32 0.35 -11.77
CA ALA A 272 -43.63 1.34 -12.60
C ALA A 272 -44.09 1.29 -14.07
N ARG A 273 -44.20 0.08 -14.66
CA ARG A 273 -44.72 -0.08 -16.03
C ARG A 273 -46.17 0.38 -16.17
N SER A 274 -47.01 0.06 -15.19
CA SER A 274 -48.41 0.53 -15.14
C SER A 274 -48.48 2.06 -15.08
N LEU A 275 -47.63 2.70 -14.25
CA LEU A 275 -47.59 4.15 -14.15
C LEU A 275 -47.10 4.80 -15.45
N ALA A 276 -46.06 4.26 -16.09
CA ALA A 276 -45.56 4.77 -17.36
C ALA A 276 -46.61 4.68 -18.47
N ALA A 277 -47.32 3.55 -18.59
CA ALA A 277 -48.40 3.39 -19.56
C ALA A 277 -49.55 4.38 -19.32
N ALA A 278 -49.92 4.62 -18.06
CA ALA A 278 -50.93 5.60 -17.71
C ALA A 278 -50.50 7.06 -17.97
N LEU A 279 -49.19 7.32 -18.12
CA LEU A 279 -48.61 8.64 -18.38
C LEU A 279 -48.33 8.92 -19.88
N GLU A 280 -48.47 7.94 -20.77
CA GLU A 280 -48.04 8.03 -22.19
C GLU A 280 -48.65 9.22 -22.96
N ASN A 281 -49.94 9.51 -22.73
CA ASN A 281 -50.65 10.63 -23.36
C ASN A 281 -51.00 11.75 -22.37
N THR A 282 -50.25 11.86 -21.27
CA THR A 282 -50.48 12.89 -20.26
C THR A 282 -49.84 14.22 -20.66
N GLU A 283 -50.59 15.31 -20.45
CA GLU A 283 -50.02 16.66 -20.51
C GLU A 283 -49.26 16.96 -19.22
N PHE A 284 -48.02 17.43 -19.36
CA PHE A 284 -47.19 17.81 -18.22
C PHE A 284 -47.07 19.32 -18.14
N ALA A 285 -46.82 19.83 -16.94
CA ALA A 285 -46.50 21.24 -16.73
C ALA A 285 -45.45 21.41 -15.63
N VAL A 286 -44.73 22.52 -15.67
CA VAL A 286 -43.81 22.88 -14.59
C VAL A 286 -44.62 23.26 -13.34
N ARG A 287 -44.41 22.52 -12.24
CA ARG A 287 -45.02 22.81 -10.94
C ARG A 287 -44.28 23.89 -10.16
N SER A 288 -42.96 23.91 -10.26
CA SER A 288 -42.14 24.90 -9.56
C SER A 288 -40.74 24.95 -10.14
N VAL A 289 -40.12 26.13 -10.07
CA VAL A 289 -38.71 26.33 -10.38
C VAL A 289 -38.05 27.02 -9.18
N GLU A 290 -37.14 26.32 -8.52
CA GLU A 290 -36.35 26.88 -7.43
C GLU A 290 -34.92 27.12 -7.88
N SER A 291 -34.42 28.35 -7.70
CA SER A 291 -33.01 28.68 -7.93
C SER A 291 -32.37 29.10 -6.62
N LYS A 292 -31.27 28.44 -6.25
CA LYS A 292 -30.52 28.73 -5.02
C LYS A 292 -29.05 29.00 -5.37
N PRO A 293 -28.50 30.16 -4.96
CA PRO A 293 -27.06 30.38 -5.10
C PRO A 293 -26.32 29.37 -4.23
N TYR A 294 -25.23 28.81 -4.76
CA TYR A 294 -24.33 27.97 -3.99
C TYR A 294 -22.92 28.53 -4.02
N ARG A 295 -22.18 28.17 -2.97
CA ARG A 295 -20.78 28.55 -2.77
C ARG A 295 -20.00 27.30 -2.37
N ARG A 296 -18.87 27.09 -3.03
CA ARG A 296 -17.93 26.01 -2.73
C ARG A 296 -16.57 26.60 -2.38
N SER A 297 -16.12 26.35 -1.15
CA SER A 297 -14.82 26.82 -0.69
C SER A 297 -13.69 25.93 -1.18
N PRO A 298 -12.49 26.50 -1.43
CA PRO A 298 -11.33 25.71 -1.84
C PRO A 298 -10.92 24.73 -0.75
N TYR A 299 -10.49 23.55 -1.16
CA TYR A 299 -10.00 22.55 -0.24
C TYR A 299 -8.71 22.97 0.46
N ALA A 300 -8.48 22.42 1.65
CA ALA A 300 -7.25 22.64 2.40
C ALA A 300 -6.00 22.11 1.65
N PRO A 301 -4.82 22.69 1.92
CA PRO A 301 -3.53 22.15 1.52
C PRO A 301 -3.37 20.67 1.92
N PHE A 302 -2.48 19.96 1.24
CA PHE A 302 -2.30 18.54 1.52
C PHE A 302 -1.72 18.31 2.92
N ARG A 303 -2.30 17.33 3.61
CA ARG A 303 -1.64 16.57 4.66
C ARG A 303 -1.37 15.17 4.13
N THR A 304 -0.71 14.30 4.89
CA THR A 304 -0.30 12.97 4.40
C THR A 304 -1.46 12.13 3.89
N THR A 305 -2.59 12.14 4.60
CA THR A 305 -3.77 11.34 4.27
C THR A 305 -4.48 11.84 3.03
N THR A 306 -4.71 13.15 2.91
CA THR A 306 -5.35 13.74 1.73
C THR A 306 -4.45 13.62 0.49
N LEU A 307 -3.12 13.68 0.64
CA LEU A 307 -2.19 13.39 -0.45
C LEU A 307 -2.27 11.93 -0.92
N GLN A 308 -2.31 10.97 0.02
CA GLN A 308 -2.44 9.55 -0.32
C GLN A 308 -3.77 9.25 -1.02
N GLN A 309 -4.86 9.84 -0.58
CA GLN A 309 -6.18 9.70 -1.20
C GLN A 309 -6.17 10.24 -2.64
N GLU A 310 -5.74 11.49 -2.83
CA GLU A 310 -5.77 12.11 -4.16
C GLU A 310 -4.75 11.50 -5.13
N ALA A 311 -3.58 11.08 -4.65
CA ALA A 311 -2.63 10.33 -5.47
C ALA A 311 -3.20 8.96 -5.89
N SER A 312 -4.01 8.31 -5.05
CA SER A 312 -4.69 7.07 -5.42
C SER A 312 -5.76 7.32 -6.48
N ARG A 313 -6.65 8.31 -6.27
CA ARG A 313 -7.76 8.63 -7.17
C ARG A 313 -7.28 9.14 -8.54
N LYS A 314 -6.30 10.04 -8.56
CA LYS A 314 -5.87 10.75 -9.78
C LYS A 314 -4.66 10.11 -10.47
N LEU A 315 -3.77 9.47 -9.72
CA LEU A 315 -2.50 8.95 -10.26
C LEU A 315 -2.42 7.41 -10.21
N GLY A 316 -3.39 6.74 -9.60
CA GLY A 316 -3.36 5.29 -9.39
C GLY A 316 -2.27 4.82 -8.41
N PHE A 317 -1.72 5.73 -7.60
CA PHE A 317 -0.65 5.39 -6.66
C PHE A 317 -1.22 4.80 -5.37
N GLY A 318 -0.73 3.62 -4.97
CA GLY A 318 -0.94 3.12 -3.61
C GLY A 318 -0.17 3.95 -2.58
N ALA A 319 -0.57 3.90 -1.31
CA ALA A 319 -0.02 4.67 -0.20
C ALA A 319 1.51 4.56 -0.12
N LYS A 320 2.06 3.35 -0.28
CA LYS A 320 3.52 3.11 -0.30
C LYS A 320 4.22 3.83 -1.46
N SER A 321 3.64 3.79 -2.65
CA SER A 321 4.20 4.45 -3.83
C SER A 321 4.19 5.97 -3.65
N THR A 322 3.05 6.52 -3.22
CA THR A 322 2.90 7.96 -2.93
C THR A 322 3.96 8.44 -1.94
N MET A 323 4.15 7.74 -0.81
CA MET A 323 5.14 8.14 0.19
C MET A 323 6.58 8.00 -0.30
N GLN A 324 6.89 7.01 -1.14
CA GLN A 324 8.23 6.87 -1.72
C GLN A 324 8.56 7.99 -2.73
N VAL A 325 7.57 8.42 -3.52
CA VAL A 325 7.74 9.54 -4.46
C VAL A 325 7.84 10.86 -3.70
N ALA A 326 6.95 11.09 -2.72
CA ALA A 326 6.98 12.27 -1.86
C ALA A 326 8.31 12.39 -1.10
N GLN A 327 8.84 11.28 -0.56
CA GLN A 327 10.14 11.27 0.10
C GLN A 327 11.26 11.74 -0.84
N LYS A 328 11.27 11.27 -2.09
CA LYS A 328 12.26 11.74 -3.08
C LYS A 328 12.09 13.22 -3.38
N LEU A 329 10.86 13.72 -3.51
CA LEU A 329 10.62 15.14 -3.74
C LEU A 329 11.14 15.98 -2.56
N TYR A 330 10.87 15.57 -1.33
CA TYR A 330 11.37 16.24 -0.12
C TYR A 330 12.90 16.23 -0.04
N GLU A 331 13.54 15.06 -0.16
CA GLU A 331 15.00 14.91 -0.06
C GLU A 331 15.78 15.70 -1.14
N ASN A 332 15.13 16.00 -2.27
CA ASN A 332 15.68 16.84 -3.35
C ASN A 332 15.18 18.31 -3.28
N GLY A 333 14.51 18.70 -2.20
CA GLY A 333 14.11 20.07 -1.91
C GLY A 333 12.94 20.61 -2.74
N PHE A 334 12.09 19.74 -3.31
CA PHE A 334 10.92 20.16 -4.09
C PHE A 334 9.69 20.43 -3.24
N ILE A 335 9.48 19.68 -2.16
CA ILE A 335 8.31 19.83 -1.29
C ILE A 335 8.73 19.87 0.18
N THR A 336 7.85 20.39 1.03
CA THR A 336 7.95 20.28 2.50
C THR A 336 7.81 18.83 2.97
N TYR A 337 8.07 18.60 4.25
CA TYR A 337 8.00 17.28 4.86
C TYR A 337 6.65 16.58 4.65
N MET A 338 6.69 15.35 4.12
CA MET A 338 5.51 14.64 3.63
C MET A 338 4.73 13.86 4.70
N ARG A 339 5.22 13.82 5.95
CA ARG A 339 4.57 13.15 7.09
C ARG A 339 4.06 14.19 8.06
N THR A 340 2.88 14.72 7.76
CA THR A 340 2.25 15.83 8.46
C THR A 340 0.75 15.59 8.51
N ASP A 341 0.15 15.92 9.64
CA ASP A 341 -1.29 16.02 9.86
C ASP A 341 -1.79 17.48 9.73
N SER A 342 -0.86 18.44 9.66
CA SER A 342 -1.12 19.87 9.51
C SER A 342 -1.56 20.23 8.09
N THR A 343 -2.50 21.15 8.02
CA THR A 343 -2.93 21.83 6.78
C THR A 343 -2.50 23.31 6.76
N THR A 344 -1.75 23.74 7.77
CA THR A 344 -1.27 25.12 7.93
C THR A 344 -0.20 25.42 6.89
N LEU A 345 -0.23 26.63 6.32
CA LEU A 345 0.83 27.20 5.51
C LEU A 345 1.50 28.34 6.26
N SER A 346 2.82 28.46 6.12
CA SER A 346 3.60 29.61 6.59
C SER A 346 3.25 30.88 5.81
N ASP A 347 3.48 32.05 6.41
CA ASP A 347 3.23 33.34 5.75
C ASP A 347 3.98 33.49 4.42
N THR A 348 5.20 32.93 4.36
CA THR A 348 6.02 32.87 3.14
C THR A 348 5.34 32.01 2.08
N ALA A 349 4.83 30.83 2.44
CA ALA A 349 4.13 29.95 1.51
C ALA A 349 2.79 30.51 1.04
N VAL A 350 2.04 31.17 1.94
CA VAL A 350 0.81 31.89 1.63
C VAL A 350 1.11 32.99 0.60
N SER A 351 2.15 33.78 0.81
CA SER A 351 2.58 34.83 -0.12
C SER A 351 2.98 34.26 -1.49
N ALA A 352 3.73 33.16 -1.51
CA ALA A 352 4.13 32.47 -2.73
C ALA A 352 2.93 31.92 -3.53
N ALA A 353 1.99 31.27 -2.85
CA ALA A 353 0.76 30.75 -3.45
C ALA A 353 -0.11 31.87 -4.03
N ARG A 354 -0.34 32.94 -3.27
CA ARG A 354 -1.12 34.11 -3.71
C ARG A 354 -0.49 34.82 -4.92
N SER A 355 0.83 34.91 -4.95
CA SER A 355 1.57 35.44 -6.11
C SER A 355 1.34 34.59 -7.35
N GLN A 356 1.40 33.26 -7.23
CA GLN A 356 1.11 32.32 -8.32
C GLN A 356 -0.36 32.40 -8.79
N VAL A 357 -1.32 32.58 -7.87
CA VAL A 357 -2.73 32.81 -8.23
C VAL A 357 -2.85 34.04 -9.15
N THR A 358 -2.23 35.14 -8.75
CA THR A 358 -2.28 36.40 -9.52
C THR A 358 -1.62 36.24 -10.90
N GLN A 359 -0.45 35.60 -10.96
CA GLN A 359 0.32 35.43 -12.19
C GLN A 359 -0.36 34.50 -13.21
N LEU A 360 -1.04 33.46 -12.75
CA LEU A 360 -1.59 32.41 -13.63
C LEU A 360 -3.08 32.54 -13.90
N TYR A 361 -3.85 33.06 -12.94
CA TYR A 361 -5.31 33.14 -13.02
C TYR A 361 -5.85 34.57 -13.00
N GLY A 362 -5.04 35.55 -12.60
CA GLY A 362 -5.41 36.96 -12.50
C GLY A 362 -5.93 37.37 -11.11
N ALA A 363 -5.96 38.68 -10.86
CA ALA A 363 -6.37 39.26 -9.57
C ALA A 363 -7.81 38.89 -9.18
N ASP A 364 -8.70 38.68 -10.16
CA ASP A 364 -10.10 38.30 -9.91
C ASP A 364 -10.25 36.95 -9.21
N TYR A 365 -9.25 36.07 -9.32
CA TYR A 365 -9.23 34.75 -8.65
C TYR A 365 -8.57 34.78 -7.28
N LEU A 366 -7.98 35.91 -6.87
CA LEU A 366 -7.33 36.08 -5.57
C LEU A 366 -8.33 36.65 -4.55
N PRO A 367 -8.56 36.00 -3.39
CA PRO A 367 -9.38 36.57 -2.33
C PRO A 367 -8.64 37.72 -1.62
N ASP A 368 -9.39 38.72 -1.17
CA ASP A 368 -8.87 39.93 -0.53
C ASP A 368 -7.98 39.60 0.68
N LYS A 369 -8.41 38.64 1.49
CA LYS A 369 -7.68 38.14 2.65
C LYS A 369 -7.04 36.78 2.37
N PRO A 370 -5.84 36.50 2.92
CA PRO A 370 -5.27 35.17 2.93
C PRO A 370 -6.21 34.14 3.56
N ARG A 371 -6.18 32.90 3.05
CA ARG A 371 -6.94 31.80 3.65
C ARG A 371 -6.09 31.04 4.64
N THR A 372 -6.64 30.88 5.83
CA THR A 372 -6.07 30.04 6.89
C THR A 372 -6.93 28.80 7.06
N TYR A 373 -6.28 27.64 7.20
CA TYR A 373 -6.94 26.37 7.41
C TYR A 373 -6.57 25.88 8.82
N ALA A 374 -7.49 26.04 9.77
CA ALA A 374 -7.29 25.51 11.11
C ALA A 374 -7.48 23.98 11.08
N GLY A 375 -6.42 23.24 11.36
CA GLY A 375 -6.52 21.81 11.65
C GLY A 375 -6.84 21.58 13.13
N LYS A 376 -7.70 20.60 13.43
CA LYS A 376 -7.71 19.98 14.77
C LYS A 376 -6.50 19.05 14.86
N VAL A 377 -5.30 19.60 14.99
CA VAL A 377 -4.13 18.78 15.29
C VAL A 377 -4.13 18.56 16.80
N LYS A 378 -4.02 17.30 17.23
CA LYS A 378 -4.07 16.91 18.65
C LYS A 378 -2.68 16.75 19.28
N ASN A 379 -1.62 16.76 18.48
CA ASN A 379 -0.30 16.28 18.86
C ASN A 379 0.65 17.43 19.22
N ALA A 380 1.47 17.26 20.27
CA ALA A 380 2.51 18.20 20.70
C ALA A 380 3.69 18.38 19.69
N GLN A 381 3.61 17.80 18.48
CA GLN A 381 4.60 17.92 17.40
C GLN A 381 4.24 19.00 16.36
N GLU A 382 3.42 19.99 16.71
CA GLU A 382 2.95 21.11 15.86
C GLU A 382 4.04 22.09 15.38
N ALA A 383 5.17 21.58 14.87
CA ALA A 383 6.15 22.34 14.10
C ALA A 383 6.08 22.04 12.59
N HIS A 384 5.11 21.23 12.14
CA HIS A 384 4.99 20.83 10.73
C HIS A 384 3.98 21.67 9.96
N GLU A 385 4.40 22.06 8.75
CA GLU A 385 3.55 22.71 7.75
C GLU A 385 2.81 21.65 6.91
N ALA A 386 1.82 22.08 6.14
CA ALA A 386 1.23 21.28 5.08
C ALA A 386 2.27 20.80 4.05
N ILE A 387 1.91 19.77 3.30
CA ILE A 387 2.67 19.30 2.14
C ILE A 387 2.44 20.27 0.98
N ARG A 388 3.46 21.06 0.66
CA ARG A 388 3.44 22.13 -0.36
C ARG A 388 4.78 22.16 -1.13
N PRO A 389 4.86 22.88 -2.27
CA PRO A 389 6.15 23.18 -2.89
C PRO A 389 7.09 23.94 -1.94
N SER A 390 8.39 23.62 -1.98
CA SER A 390 9.42 24.28 -1.17
C SER A 390 9.82 25.65 -1.71
N GLY A 391 10.38 26.49 -0.81
CA GLY A 391 10.92 27.81 -1.12
C GLY A 391 9.91 28.95 -1.00
N ASP A 392 10.45 30.17 -0.97
CA ASP A 392 9.72 31.44 -0.98
C ASP A 392 9.12 31.79 -2.35
N ARG A 393 9.66 31.19 -3.41
CA ARG A 393 9.07 31.12 -4.75
C ARG A 393 8.85 29.67 -5.15
N PHE A 394 7.60 29.28 -5.33
CA PHE A 394 7.27 27.96 -5.85
C PHE A 394 7.74 27.81 -7.28
N ARG A 395 8.52 26.78 -7.56
CA ARG A 395 8.84 26.35 -8.93
C ARG A 395 7.56 25.87 -9.59
N THR A 396 7.21 26.38 -10.76
CA THR A 396 6.10 25.80 -11.52
C THR A 396 6.46 24.37 -11.94
N PRO A 397 5.50 23.47 -12.17
CA PRO A 397 5.79 22.11 -12.62
C PRO A 397 6.77 22.06 -13.81
N ALA A 398 6.62 22.98 -14.78
CA ALA A 398 7.51 23.11 -15.93
C ALA A 398 8.95 23.52 -15.58
N GLU A 399 9.15 24.36 -14.56
CA GLU A 399 10.48 24.80 -14.11
C GLU A 399 11.25 23.73 -13.33
N THR A 400 10.58 22.66 -12.87
CA THR A 400 11.23 21.66 -12.00
C THR A 400 12.20 20.74 -12.72
N GLY A 401 12.01 20.51 -14.03
CA GLY A 401 12.70 19.47 -14.78
C GLY A 401 12.40 18.03 -14.32
N LEU A 402 11.39 17.84 -13.45
CA LEU A 402 10.94 16.52 -13.01
C LEU A 402 10.23 15.79 -14.15
N THR A 403 10.29 14.46 -14.14
CA THR A 403 9.58 13.61 -15.09
C THR A 403 8.90 12.44 -14.38
N GLY A 404 7.97 11.78 -15.08
CA GLY A 404 7.27 10.59 -14.58
C GLY A 404 6.52 10.84 -13.28
N ASP A 405 6.61 9.89 -12.33
CA ASP A 405 5.82 9.91 -11.10
C ASP A 405 6.15 11.09 -10.18
N GLN A 406 7.41 11.53 -10.15
CA GLN A 406 7.81 12.71 -9.37
C GLN A 406 7.16 13.99 -9.91
N PHE A 407 7.12 14.16 -11.23
CA PHE A 407 6.42 15.29 -11.85
C PHE A 407 4.93 15.26 -11.52
N LYS A 408 4.26 14.12 -11.73
CA LYS A 408 2.82 13.96 -11.47
C LYS A 408 2.45 14.30 -10.02
N LEU A 409 3.21 13.79 -9.06
CA LEU A 409 2.94 14.05 -7.64
C LEU A 409 3.25 15.50 -7.25
N TYR A 410 4.35 16.07 -7.77
CA TYR A 410 4.68 17.48 -7.55
C TYR A 410 3.61 18.41 -8.12
N GLU A 411 3.16 18.16 -9.35
CA GLU A 411 2.11 18.94 -10.00
C GLU A 411 0.81 18.89 -9.19
N LEU A 412 0.43 17.71 -8.69
CA LEU A 412 -0.74 17.56 -7.83
C LEU A 412 -0.61 18.42 -6.56
N ILE A 413 0.53 18.34 -5.87
CA ILE A 413 0.82 19.12 -4.66
C ILE A 413 0.78 20.63 -4.94
N TRP A 414 1.40 21.05 -6.05
CA TRP A 414 1.45 22.44 -6.48
C TRP A 414 0.04 22.98 -6.78
N LYS A 415 -0.77 22.26 -7.57
CA LYS A 415 -2.14 22.67 -7.90
C LYS A 415 -3.02 22.81 -6.66
N ARG A 416 -2.95 21.85 -5.73
CA ARG A 416 -3.72 21.89 -4.47
C ARG A 416 -3.32 23.09 -3.60
N THR A 417 -2.03 23.36 -3.49
CA THR A 417 -1.51 24.49 -2.69
C THR A 417 -1.97 25.83 -3.27
N VAL A 418 -1.83 26.03 -4.59
CA VAL A 418 -2.27 27.27 -5.26
C VAL A 418 -3.79 27.44 -5.15
N ALA A 419 -4.56 26.38 -5.43
CA ALA A 419 -6.02 26.39 -5.33
C ALA A 419 -6.52 26.75 -3.93
N SER A 420 -5.82 26.31 -2.87
CA SER A 420 -6.17 26.62 -1.47
C SER A 420 -6.15 28.12 -1.15
N GLN A 421 -5.52 28.96 -1.98
CA GLN A 421 -5.46 30.41 -1.78
C GLN A 421 -6.31 31.18 -2.81
N MET A 422 -7.17 30.51 -3.58
CA MET A 422 -8.05 31.13 -4.58
C MET A 422 -9.43 31.49 -4.01
N LYS A 423 -10.23 32.28 -4.76
CA LYS A 423 -11.64 32.56 -4.42
C LYS A 423 -12.49 31.29 -4.48
N ASP A 424 -13.62 31.32 -3.77
CA ASP A 424 -14.63 30.26 -3.84
C ASP A 424 -15.17 30.11 -5.26
N ALA A 425 -15.60 28.90 -5.61
CA ALA A 425 -16.48 28.73 -6.76
C ALA A 425 -17.91 29.11 -6.34
N VAL A 426 -18.62 29.83 -7.20
CA VAL A 426 -20.02 30.17 -6.99
C VAL A 426 -20.84 29.86 -8.23
N GLY A 427 -22.11 29.59 -8.01
CA GLY A 427 -23.03 29.21 -9.07
C GLY A 427 -24.48 29.22 -8.63
N GLN A 428 -25.34 28.71 -9.49
CA GLN A 428 -26.76 28.52 -9.23
C GLN A 428 -27.09 27.03 -9.30
N SER A 429 -27.83 26.55 -8.30
CA SER A 429 -28.48 25.25 -8.33
C SER A 429 -29.95 25.47 -8.66
N VAL A 430 -30.42 24.91 -9.77
CA VAL A 430 -31.80 25.03 -10.23
C VAL A 430 -32.49 23.69 -10.09
N THR A 431 -33.63 23.66 -9.43
CA THR A 431 -34.49 22.48 -9.34
C THR A 431 -35.82 22.78 -10.02
N VAL A 432 -36.13 22.00 -11.04
CA VAL A 432 -37.41 22.05 -11.76
C VAL A 432 -38.24 20.85 -11.35
N LYS A 433 -39.47 21.10 -10.90
CA LYS A 433 -40.47 20.06 -10.65
C LYS A 433 -41.49 20.05 -11.77
N VAL A 434 -41.78 18.87 -12.29
CA VAL A 434 -42.70 18.64 -13.41
C VAL A 434 -43.85 17.78 -12.93
N GLY A 435 -45.07 18.23 -13.17
CA GLY A 435 -46.30 17.55 -12.78
C GLY A 435 -47.05 16.98 -13.97
N GLY A 436 -47.63 15.80 -13.80
CA GLY A 436 -48.61 15.25 -14.72
C GLY A 436 -49.60 14.36 -13.97
N ARG A 437 -50.88 14.44 -14.32
CA ARG A 437 -51.92 13.53 -13.79
C ARG A 437 -52.18 12.44 -14.83
N SER A 438 -51.93 11.19 -14.45
CA SER A 438 -52.09 10.05 -15.34
C SER A 438 -53.55 9.81 -15.74
N ALA A 439 -53.75 9.02 -16.80
CA ALA A 439 -55.09 8.68 -17.30
C ALA A 439 -55.97 7.95 -16.27
N ASP A 440 -55.37 7.29 -15.29
CA ASP A 440 -56.08 6.63 -14.18
C ASP A 440 -56.13 7.47 -12.89
N GLY A 441 -55.76 8.76 -12.97
CA GLY A 441 -55.99 9.75 -11.91
C GLY A 441 -54.85 9.94 -10.91
N ARG A 442 -53.75 9.18 -11.02
CA ARG A 442 -52.58 9.31 -10.14
C ARG A 442 -51.82 10.60 -10.43
N ASP A 443 -51.38 11.29 -9.40
CA ASP A 443 -50.63 12.53 -9.49
C ASP A 443 -49.11 12.26 -9.46
N ALA A 444 -48.45 12.34 -10.61
CA ALA A 444 -47.01 12.11 -10.71
C ALA A 444 -46.22 13.44 -10.65
N GLU A 445 -45.10 13.43 -9.94
CA GLU A 445 -44.14 14.54 -9.89
C GLU A 445 -42.72 14.04 -10.20
N PHE A 446 -42.11 14.64 -11.23
CA PHE A 446 -40.74 14.43 -11.62
C PHE A 446 -39.88 15.61 -11.17
N SER A 447 -38.60 15.36 -10.88
CA SER A 447 -37.64 16.41 -10.54
C SER A 447 -36.39 16.31 -11.39
N ALA A 448 -35.94 17.46 -11.87
CA ALA A 448 -34.63 17.65 -12.47
C ALA A 448 -33.86 18.68 -11.65
N THR A 449 -32.60 18.39 -11.35
CA THR A 449 -31.69 19.35 -10.73
C THR A 449 -30.52 19.63 -11.67
N GLY A 450 -30.23 20.90 -11.88
CA GLY A 450 -29.12 21.41 -12.64
C GLY A 450 -28.22 22.29 -11.78
N LYS A 451 -26.95 22.36 -12.16
CA LYS A 451 -25.97 23.27 -11.56
C LYS A 451 -25.23 23.99 -12.66
N VAL A 452 -25.10 25.30 -12.51
CA VAL A 452 -24.31 26.16 -13.38
C VAL A 452 -23.32 26.93 -12.52
N ILE A 453 -22.05 26.89 -12.89
CA ILE A 453 -20.96 27.61 -12.23
C ILE A 453 -20.92 29.00 -12.88
N THR A 454 -21.26 30.03 -12.11
CA THR A 454 -21.16 31.41 -12.59
C THR A 454 -19.74 31.95 -12.46
N PHE A 455 -18.97 31.40 -11.52
CA PHE A 455 -17.55 31.70 -11.35
C PHE A 455 -16.79 30.50 -10.80
N HIS A 456 -15.81 30.00 -11.54
CA HIS A 456 -15.08 28.78 -11.21
C HIS A 456 -14.20 28.89 -9.97
N GLY A 457 -13.73 30.09 -9.61
CA GLY A 457 -12.79 30.26 -8.49
C GLY A 457 -11.65 29.25 -8.53
N PHE A 458 -11.41 28.56 -7.42
CA PHE A 458 -10.37 27.54 -7.29
C PHE A 458 -10.54 26.31 -8.19
N LEU A 459 -11.74 26.00 -8.68
CA LEU A 459 -11.99 24.83 -9.55
C LEU A 459 -11.23 24.94 -10.88
N LYS A 460 -10.86 26.16 -11.30
CA LYS A 460 -10.01 26.40 -12.47
C LYS A 460 -8.59 25.84 -12.29
N ALA A 461 -8.13 25.66 -11.05
CA ALA A 461 -6.83 25.11 -10.72
C ALA A 461 -6.91 23.66 -10.23
N TYR A 462 -7.93 23.32 -9.44
CA TYR A 462 -8.03 22.02 -8.78
C TYR A 462 -9.47 21.58 -8.53
N VAL A 463 -9.75 20.32 -8.86
CA VAL A 463 -11.00 19.61 -8.54
C VAL A 463 -10.64 18.31 -7.83
N GLU A 464 -11.24 17.99 -6.68
CA GLU A 464 -10.96 16.74 -5.97
C GLU A 464 -11.55 15.54 -6.70
N GLY A 465 -10.90 14.38 -6.61
CA GLY A 465 -11.47 13.14 -7.15
C GLY A 465 -12.59 12.58 -6.26
N ALA A 466 -13.36 11.64 -6.79
CA ALA A 466 -14.34 10.89 -6.01
C ALA A 466 -13.96 9.39 -5.97
N ASP A 467 -14.28 8.72 -4.88
CA ASP A 467 -14.07 7.27 -4.74
C ASP A 467 -15.12 6.46 -5.54
N ASP A 468 -16.33 7.02 -5.72
CA ASP A 468 -17.34 6.49 -6.64
C ASP A 468 -17.09 7.05 -8.05
N PRO A 469 -16.81 6.21 -9.05
CA PRO A 469 -16.64 6.65 -10.44
C PRO A 469 -17.86 7.37 -11.03
N ASN A 470 -19.05 7.15 -10.46
CA ASN A 470 -20.30 7.78 -10.91
C ASN A 470 -20.61 9.09 -10.18
N ALA A 471 -19.82 9.48 -9.16
CA ALA A 471 -20.05 10.74 -8.46
C ALA A 471 -19.76 11.93 -9.39
N GLU A 472 -20.66 12.90 -9.38
CA GLU A 472 -20.44 14.17 -10.06
C GLU A 472 -19.34 14.96 -9.35
N LEU A 473 -18.29 15.33 -10.10
CA LEU A 473 -17.22 16.17 -9.59
C LEU A 473 -17.68 17.63 -9.47
N ASP A 474 -17.02 18.39 -8.59
CA ASP A 474 -17.42 19.76 -8.23
C ASP A 474 -17.42 20.76 -9.40
N ASP A 475 -16.76 20.44 -10.52
CA ASP A 475 -16.68 21.25 -11.74
C ASP A 475 -17.69 20.87 -12.83
N ARG A 476 -18.49 19.81 -12.64
CA ARG A 476 -19.49 19.39 -13.62
C ARG A 476 -20.73 20.27 -13.55
N GLU A 477 -21.07 20.89 -14.68
CA GLU A 477 -22.35 21.59 -14.86
C GLU A 477 -23.40 20.65 -15.46
N ARG A 478 -24.64 20.84 -15.01
CA ARG A 478 -25.84 20.31 -15.68
C ARG A 478 -26.78 21.48 -15.92
N ARG A 479 -26.87 21.91 -17.17
CA ARG A 479 -27.76 23.00 -17.57
C ARG A 479 -29.18 22.48 -17.72
N LEU A 480 -30.14 23.27 -17.28
CA LEU A 480 -31.57 23.05 -17.50
C LEU A 480 -32.12 24.18 -18.36
N PRO A 481 -33.17 23.94 -19.16
CA PRO A 481 -33.80 25.00 -19.92
C PRO A 481 -34.39 26.07 -19.01
N GLN A 482 -34.47 27.29 -19.54
CA GLN A 482 -35.22 28.36 -18.91
C GLN A 482 -36.72 28.08 -19.06
N VAL A 483 -37.38 27.77 -17.95
CA VAL A 483 -38.82 27.52 -17.85
C VAL A 483 -39.40 28.28 -16.65
N ALA A 484 -40.69 28.60 -16.70
CA ALA A 484 -41.47 29.21 -15.63
C ALA A 484 -42.51 28.23 -15.07
N GLU A 485 -42.99 28.52 -13.86
CA GLU A 485 -44.11 27.78 -13.27
C GLU A 485 -45.36 27.90 -14.17
N GLY A 486 -46.01 26.76 -14.42
CA GLY A 486 -47.16 26.66 -15.33
C GLY A 486 -46.80 26.40 -16.79
N ASP A 487 -45.52 26.46 -17.18
CA ASP A 487 -45.14 26.19 -18.57
C ASP A 487 -45.54 24.76 -18.99
N PRO A 488 -46.18 24.59 -20.17
CA PRO A 488 -46.56 23.28 -20.66
C PRO A 488 -45.33 22.50 -21.14
N LEU A 489 -45.30 21.22 -20.84
CA LEU A 489 -44.25 20.28 -21.22
C LEU A 489 -44.83 19.06 -21.91
N ARG A 490 -44.11 18.55 -22.91
CA ARG A 490 -44.44 17.28 -23.56
C ARG A 490 -43.40 16.22 -23.20
N ALA A 491 -43.83 15.10 -22.64
CA ALA A 491 -42.97 13.93 -22.51
C ALA A 491 -42.69 13.36 -23.91
N ARG A 492 -41.42 13.29 -24.29
CA ARG A 492 -40.98 12.61 -25.53
C ARG A 492 -40.76 11.12 -25.31
N GLU A 493 -40.29 10.79 -24.12
CA GLU A 493 -39.94 9.45 -23.70
C GLU A 493 -40.19 9.31 -22.20
N MET A 494 -40.63 8.13 -21.79
CA MET A 494 -40.78 7.72 -20.40
C MET A 494 -40.11 6.36 -20.25
N SER A 495 -38.90 6.32 -19.69
CA SER A 495 -38.22 5.06 -19.40
C SER A 495 -38.67 4.52 -18.05
N VAL A 496 -38.72 3.19 -17.96
CA VAL A 496 -38.99 2.46 -16.72
C VAL A 496 -37.66 1.88 -16.25
N ASP A 497 -37.14 2.41 -15.15
CA ASP A 497 -35.78 2.14 -14.71
C ASP A 497 -35.80 1.24 -13.46
N GLY A 498 -35.24 0.04 -13.60
CA GLY A 498 -35.07 -0.92 -12.51
C GLY A 498 -33.71 -0.75 -11.84
N HIS A 499 -33.71 -0.68 -10.51
CA HIS A 499 -32.51 -0.51 -9.70
C HIS A 499 -32.44 -1.59 -8.63
N ALA A 500 -31.21 -1.92 -8.24
CA ALA A 500 -30.94 -2.77 -7.09
C ALA A 500 -30.03 -2.02 -6.11
N THR A 501 -30.33 -2.14 -4.82
CA THR A 501 -29.44 -1.64 -3.77
C THR A 501 -28.10 -2.38 -3.83
N LYS A 502 -26.99 -1.66 -3.64
CA LYS A 502 -25.66 -2.26 -3.68
C LYS A 502 -25.13 -2.47 -2.26
N PRO A 503 -24.38 -3.55 -2.00
CA PRO A 503 -23.71 -3.73 -0.72
C PRO A 503 -22.68 -2.61 -0.49
N PRO A 504 -22.31 -2.31 0.77
CA PRO A 504 -21.28 -1.34 1.08
C PRO A 504 -19.99 -1.60 0.28
N ALA A 505 -19.43 -0.54 -0.30
CA ALA A 505 -18.22 -0.65 -1.09
C ALA A 505 -17.06 -1.13 -0.22
N ARG A 506 -16.21 -2.02 -0.75
CA ARG A 506 -14.97 -2.41 -0.07
C ARG A 506 -14.04 -1.21 0.07
N TYR A 507 -13.18 -1.26 1.07
CA TYR A 507 -12.11 -0.29 1.17
C TYR A 507 -11.13 -0.42 0.00
N THR A 508 -10.65 0.71 -0.48
CA THR A 508 -9.41 0.86 -1.24
C THR A 508 -8.30 1.23 -0.26
N GLU A 509 -7.04 1.32 -0.71
CA GLU A 509 -6.00 1.87 0.17
C GLU A 509 -6.34 3.30 0.64
N ALA A 510 -6.89 4.13 -0.25
CA ALA A 510 -7.27 5.51 0.05
C ALA A 510 -8.37 5.59 1.11
N THR A 511 -9.46 4.84 0.93
CA THR A 511 -10.59 4.87 1.87
C THR A 511 -10.26 4.17 3.18
N LEU A 512 -9.38 3.16 3.20
CA LEU A 512 -8.89 2.59 4.47
C LEU A 512 -8.00 3.57 5.23
N VAL A 513 -7.12 4.33 4.54
CA VAL A 513 -6.32 5.38 5.20
C VAL A 513 -7.20 6.48 5.75
N LYS A 514 -8.25 6.88 5.02
CA LYS A 514 -9.25 7.83 5.50
C LYS A 514 -9.94 7.32 6.77
N GLU A 515 -10.41 6.08 6.75
CA GLU A 515 -11.08 5.46 7.92
C GLU A 515 -10.16 5.37 9.14
N LEU A 516 -8.90 4.98 8.93
CA LEU A 516 -7.88 4.93 9.99
C LEU A 516 -7.65 6.31 10.60
N GLU A 517 -7.60 7.37 9.79
CA GLU A 517 -7.46 8.75 10.27
C GLU A 517 -8.70 9.24 11.03
N GLU A 518 -9.90 9.01 10.51
CA GLU A 518 -11.17 9.43 11.13
C GLU A 518 -11.37 8.78 12.51
N ARG A 519 -10.85 7.55 12.69
CA ARG A 519 -10.83 6.84 13.96
C ARG A 519 -9.56 7.08 14.79
N GLU A 520 -8.68 7.98 14.34
CA GLU A 520 -7.42 8.34 15.03
C GLU A 520 -6.46 7.15 15.26
N ILE A 521 -6.58 6.11 14.43
CA ILE A 521 -5.77 4.90 14.48
C ILE A 521 -4.57 5.04 13.54
N GLY A 522 -3.38 5.06 14.12
CA GLY A 522 -2.14 5.28 13.38
C GLY A 522 -1.84 6.76 13.19
N ARG A 523 -0.78 7.04 12.43
CA ARG A 523 -0.22 8.39 12.22
C ARG A 523 0.30 8.52 10.79
N PRO A 524 0.60 9.75 10.29
CA PRO A 524 1.21 9.97 8.97
C PRO A 524 2.40 9.06 8.64
N SER A 525 3.21 8.71 9.65
CA SER A 525 4.36 7.82 9.52
C SER A 525 3.99 6.34 9.34
N THR A 526 2.78 5.92 9.72
CA THR A 526 2.41 4.49 9.80
C THR A 526 1.42 4.04 8.75
N TYR A 527 0.55 4.92 8.20
CA TYR A 527 -0.51 4.53 7.25
C TYR A 527 -0.02 3.59 6.13
N ALA A 528 1.00 3.99 5.36
CA ALA A 528 1.53 3.19 4.27
C ALA A 528 2.12 1.85 4.74
N SER A 529 2.73 1.80 5.93
CA SER A 529 3.31 0.58 6.50
C SER A 529 2.23 -0.39 7.02
N ILE A 530 1.12 0.12 7.56
CA ILE A 530 -0.02 -0.69 8.02
C ILE A 530 -0.60 -1.44 6.82
N ILE A 531 -0.93 -0.70 5.74
CA ILE A 531 -1.45 -1.26 4.50
C ILE A 531 -0.49 -2.29 3.90
N SER A 532 0.81 -1.95 3.83
CA SER A 532 1.82 -2.88 3.31
C SER A 532 1.90 -4.16 4.15
N THR A 533 1.81 -4.04 5.47
CA THR A 533 1.94 -5.17 6.38
C THR A 533 0.77 -6.15 6.23
N ILE A 534 -0.47 -5.66 6.22
CA ILE A 534 -1.65 -6.55 6.08
C ILE A 534 -1.69 -7.24 4.71
N LEU A 535 -1.15 -6.61 3.67
CA LEU A 535 -0.97 -7.21 2.34
C LEU A 535 0.17 -8.24 2.32
N ASP A 536 1.35 -7.88 2.80
CA ASP A 536 2.55 -8.74 2.80
C ASP A 536 2.34 -10.01 3.66
N ARG A 537 1.50 -9.91 4.71
CA ARG A 537 1.12 -11.01 5.59
C ARG A 537 -0.05 -11.86 5.05
N ARG A 538 -0.63 -11.49 3.91
CA ARG A 538 -1.80 -12.14 3.28
C ARG A 538 -3.05 -12.18 4.17
N TYR A 539 -3.17 -11.22 5.09
CA TYR A 539 -4.44 -10.96 5.76
C TYR A 539 -5.44 -10.33 4.79
N VAL A 540 -4.94 -9.47 3.92
CA VAL A 540 -5.72 -8.80 2.89
C VAL A 540 -5.05 -9.07 1.54
N PHE A 541 -5.85 -9.22 0.50
CA PHE A 541 -5.39 -9.22 -0.88
C PHE A 541 -6.14 -8.18 -1.70
N LYS A 542 -5.65 -7.89 -2.91
CA LYS A 542 -6.27 -6.90 -3.79
C LYS A 542 -7.06 -7.57 -4.90
N LYS A 543 -8.31 -7.16 -5.09
CA LYS A 543 -9.13 -7.46 -6.29
C LYS A 543 -9.39 -6.13 -7.00
N GLY A 544 -8.63 -5.86 -8.06
CA GLY A 544 -8.54 -4.51 -8.62
C GLY A 544 -7.93 -3.52 -7.61
N THR A 545 -8.66 -2.47 -7.28
CA THR A 545 -8.26 -1.48 -6.25
C THR A 545 -8.83 -1.79 -4.85
N ALA A 546 -9.78 -2.72 -4.76
CA ALA A 546 -10.42 -3.10 -3.51
C ALA A 546 -9.54 -4.02 -2.67
N LEU A 547 -9.55 -3.78 -1.36
CA LEU A 547 -8.94 -4.58 -0.32
C LEU A 547 -9.96 -5.62 0.15
N VAL A 548 -9.63 -6.90 -0.05
CA VAL A 548 -10.47 -8.04 0.30
C VAL A 548 -9.79 -8.81 1.42
N PRO A 549 -10.49 -9.12 2.54
CA PRO A 549 -9.90 -9.95 3.58
C PRO A 549 -9.82 -11.41 3.12
N SER A 550 -8.76 -12.11 3.49
CA SER A 550 -8.69 -13.56 3.33
C SER A 550 -9.52 -14.26 4.42
N PHE A 551 -9.90 -15.52 4.20
CA PHE A 551 -10.57 -16.33 5.24
C PHE A 551 -9.71 -16.49 6.51
N LEU A 552 -8.39 -16.49 6.37
CA LEU A 552 -7.45 -16.44 7.50
C LEU A 552 -7.69 -15.22 8.39
N SER A 553 -8.04 -14.07 7.82
CA SER A 553 -8.34 -12.87 8.58
C SER A 553 -9.59 -13.01 9.43
N PHE A 554 -10.61 -13.73 8.97
CA PHE A 554 -11.80 -14.01 9.80
C PHE A 554 -11.44 -14.85 11.03
N ALA A 555 -10.58 -15.86 10.88
CA ALA A 555 -10.12 -16.68 12.00
C ALA A 555 -9.27 -15.88 12.99
N VAL A 556 -8.35 -15.05 12.50
CA VAL A 556 -7.51 -14.21 13.37
C VAL A 556 -8.33 -13.12 14.05
N VAL A 557 -9.18 -12.41 13.32
CA VAL A 557 -10.03 -11.35 13.89
C VAL A 557 -11.03 -11.93 14.87
N GLY A 558 -11.70 -13.04 14.54
CA GLY A 558 -12.64 -13.69 15.46
C GLY A 558 -11.99 -14.21 16.75
N LEU A 559 -10.76 -14.74 16.67
CA LEU A 559 -9.98 -15.10 17.85
C LEU A 559 -9.70 -13.86 18.73
N LEU A 560 -9.26 -12.77 18.11
CA LEU A 560 -8.91 -11.55 18.83
C LEU A 560 -10.14 -10.86 19.41
N GLU A 561 -11.26 -10.80 18.70
CA GLU A 561 -12.52 -10.25 19.21
C GLU A 561 -13.01 -11.01 20.45
N LYS A 562 -12.90 -12.35 20.44
CA LYS A 562 -13.41 -13.19 21.52
C LYS A 562 -12.51 -13.27 22.75
N HIS A 563 -11.19 -13.24 22.56
CA HIS A 563 -10.22 -13.52 23.64
C HIS A 563 -9.25 -12.37 23.94
N PHE A 564 -9.30 -11.30 23.13
CA PHE A 564 -8.41 -10.14 23.20
C PHE A 564 -9.18 -8.86 22.82
N GLY A 565 -10.48 -8.78 23.13
CA GLY A 565 -11.41 -7.82 22.53
C GLY A 565 -10.94 -6.37 22.62
N ARG A 566 -10.42 -5.95 23.79
CA ARG A 566 -9.88 -4.59 23.98
C ARG A 566 -8.62 -4.32 23.16
N LEU A 567 -7.77 -5.32 22.89
CA LEU A 567 -6.56 -5.13 22.06
C LEU A 567 -6.87 -4.82 20.59
N VAL A 568 -8.07 -5.17 20.13
CA VAL A 568 -8.55 -4.86 18.78
C VAL A 568 -9.68 -3.83 18.77
N ASP A 569 -9.93 -3.19 19.91
CA ASP A 569 -10.89 -2.10 20.02
C ASP A 569 -10.35 -0.81 19.39
N TYR A 570 -11.24 -0.10 18.72
CA TYR A 570 -10.90 1.10 17.96
C TYR A 570 -10.53 2.27 18.88
N ASP A 571 -11.35 2.52 19.90
CA ASP A 571 -11.16 3.61 20.84
C ASP A 571 -9.92 3.37 21.71
N PHE A 572 -9.70 2.13 22.14
CA PHE A 572 -8.48 1.74 22.85
C PHE A 572 -7.23 2.06 22.01
N THR A 573 -7.22 1.65 20.75
CA THR A 573 -6.06 1.87 19.86
C THR A 573 -5.80 3.35 19.59
N ALA A 574 -6.85 4.16 19.44
CA ALA A 574 -6.76 5.61 19.29
C ALA A 574 -6.17 6.26 20.55
N ARG A 575 -6.73 5.95 21.73
CA ARG A 575 -6.27 6.51 23.01
C ARG A 575 -4.83 6.14 23.34
N MET A 576 -4.35 4.97 22.92
CA MET A 576 -2.93 4.61 23.09
C MET A 576 -2.00 5.53 22.30
N GLU A 577 -2.39 5.98 21.12
CA GLU A 577 -1.59 6.95 20.37
C GLU A 577 -1.64 8.34 21.03
N ASP A 578 -2.78 8.73 21.59
CA ASP A 578 -2.91 9.97 22.39
C ASP A 578 -2.04 9.94 23.66
N ASP A 579 -1.95 8.78 24.32
CA ASP A 579 -1.06 8.60 25.48
C ASP A 579 0.43 8.73 25.07
N LEU A 580 0.83 8.24 23.90
CA LEU A 580 2.18 8.48 23.37
C LEU A 580 2.42 9.97 23.07
N ASP A 581 1.38 10.69 22.64
CA ASP A 581 1.45 12.14 22.41
C ASP A 581 1.57 12.90 23.74
N ARG A 582 0.91 12.42 24.81
CA ARG A 582 1.10 12.95 26.18
C ARG A 582 2.51 12.71 26.70
N ILE A 583 3.12 11.55 26.44
CA ILE A 583 4.54 11.30 26.77
C ILE A 583 5.45 12.25 26.00
N ALA A 584 5.20 12.42 24.70
CA ALA A 584 5.95 13.36 23.84
C ALA A 584 5.85 14.81 24.33
N ALA A 585 4.70 15.22 24.87
CA ALA A 585 4.48 16.53 25.47
C ALA A 585 5.11 16.68 26.87
N GLY A 586 5.35 15.56 27.57
CA GLY A 586 5.76 15.54 28.98
C GLY A 586 4.59 15.63 29.97
N ASN A 587 3.37 15.31 29.51
CA ASN A 587 2.15 15.24 30.31
C ASN A 587 1.88 13.82 30.85
N ALA A 588 2.76 12.86 30.55
CA ALA A 588 2.75 11.48 31.05
C ALA A 588 4.18 10.91 31.02
N GLU A 589 4.44 9.90 31.85
CA GLU A 589 5.73 9.19 31.91
C GLU A 589 5.66 7.80 31.25
N ALA A 590 6.75 7.43 30.56
CA ALA A 590 6.86 6.20 29.78
C ALA A 590 6.76 4.92 30.64
N VAL A 591 7.57 4.79 31.69
CA VAL A 591 7.65 3.57 32.51
C VAL A 591 6.33 3.29 33.24
N PRO A 592 5.71 4.26 33.95
CA PRO A 592 4.39 4.04 34.57
C PRO A 592 3.33 3.63 33.56
N TRP A 593 3.35 4.20 32.35
CA TRP A 593 2.43 3.82 31.27
C TRP A 593 2.64 2.36 30.81
N LEU A 594 3.90 1.94 30.62
CA LEU A 594 4.24 0.56 30.25
C LEU A 594 3.86 -0.44 31.36
N ARG A 595 4.04 -0.09 32.64
CA ARG A 595 3.61 -0.92 33.79
C ARG A 595 2.11 -1.12 33.79
N ARG A 596 1.33 -0.04 33.60
CA ARG A 596 -0.14 -0.11 33.46
C ARG A 596 -0.53 -1.05 32.31
N PHE A 597 0.05 -0.86 31.12
CA PHE A 597 -0.30 -1.66 29.95
C PHE A 597 0.05 -3.16 30.11
N TYR A 598 1.26 -3.46 30.60
CA TYR A 598 1.77 -4.82 30.61
C TYR A 598 1.36 -5.63 31.85
N PHE A 599 1.38 -5.00 33.03
CA PHE A 599 1.08 -5.65 34.31
C PHE A 599 -0.32 -5.31 34.84
N GLY A 600 -0.94 -4.20 34.40
CA GLY A 600 -2.22 -3.74 34.95
C GLY A 600 -2.08 -2.92 36.24
N GLU A 601 -0.89 -2.44 36.57
CA GLU A 601 -0.62 -1.73 37.82
C GLU A 601 -1.00 -0.23 37.76
N GLY A 602 -1.93 0.24 38.60
CA GLY A 602 -2.25 1.67 38.78
C GLY A 602 -3.73 1.94 39.13
N GLU A 603 -4.07 3.18 39.55
CA GLU A 603 -5.46 3.61 39.72
C GLU A 603 -6.17 3.80 38.36
N GLU A 604 -7.45 3.40 38.27
CA GLU A 604 -8.25 3.37 37.02
C GLU A 604 -8.39 4.73 36.30
N GLU A 605 -8.14 5.85 36.98
CA GLU A 605 -8.48 7.19 36.49
C GLU A 605 -7.49 7.82 35.48
N THR A 606 -6.37 7.18 35.10
CA THR A 606 -5.34 7.83 34.26
C THR A 606 -4.94 7.09 32.97
N GLY A 607 -5.83 7.07 31.98
CA GLY A 607 -5.52 6.76 30.57
C GLY A 607 -5.86 5.33 30.13
N ALA A 608 -5.69 5.02 28.83
CA ALA A 608 -6.13 3.75 28.24
C ALA A 608 -5.28 2.55 28.67
N ALA A 609 -4.06 2.76 29.16
CA ALA A 609 -3.18 1.68 29.57
C ALA A 609 -3.76 0.80 30.70
N ALA A 610 -4.57 1.36 31.61
CA ALA A 610 -5.19 0.62 32.72
C ALA A 610 -6.31 -0.34 32.25
N THR A 611 -6.82 -0.15 31.03
CA THR A 611 -7.92 -0.96 30.50
C THR A 611 -7.45 -2.05 29.55
N ALA A 612 -6.20 -2.53 29.62
CA ALA A 612 -5.67 -3.54 28.68
C ALA A 612 -6.27 -4.96 28.81
N GLY A 613 -7.15 -5.21 29.79
CA GLY A 613 -7.86 -6.49 30.02
C GLY A 613 -8.86 -6.92 28.93
N ASN A 614 -9.65 -7.99 29.13
CA ASN A 614 -10.53 -8.53 28.08
C ASN A 614 -11.89 -7.84 27.95
N GLY A 615 -12.29 -7.01 28.91
CA GLY A 615 -13.57 -6.28 28.86
C GLY A 615 -14.80 -7.11 29.26
N ASP A 616 -14.59 -8.33 29.72
CA ASP A 616 -15.60 -9.25 30.25
C ASP A 616 -15.87 -9.09 31.76
N GLY A 617 -15.05 -8.30 32.45
CA GLY A 617 -15.18 -8.05 33.90
C GLY A 617 -14.42 -9.04 34.78
N ASP A 618 -13.92 -10.14 34.21
CA ASP A 618 -13.19 -11.20 34.94
C ASP A 618 -11.66 -11.07 34.83
N HIS A 619 -11.16 -10.39 33.78
CA HIS A 619 -9.74 -10.15 33.55
C HIS A 619 -9.42 -8.64 33.51
N LEU A 620 -9.15 -8.06 34.67
CA LEU A 620 -8.70 -6.67 34.83
C LEU A 620 -7.16 -6.52 34.73
N GLY A 621 -6.42 -7.62 34.56
CA GLY A 621 -4.97 -7.60 34.45
C GLY A 621 -4.42 -7.06 33.13
N GLY A 622 -3.20 -6.52 33.16
CA GLY A 622 -2.50 -6.08 31.95
C GLY A 622 -2.20 -7.22 30.97
N LEU A 623 -1.57 -6.90 29.84
CA LEU A 623 -1.31 -7.84 28.74
C LEU A 623 -0.72 -9.20 29.19
N LYS A 624 0.16 -9.21 30.20
CA LYS A 624 0.83 -10.42 30.69
C LYS A 624 -0.14 -11.44 31.26
N GLU A 625 -1.15 -11.00 32.02
CA GLU A 625 -2.16 -11.89 32.59
C GLU A 625 -3.02 -12.50 31.49
N LEU A 626 -3.43 -11.65 30.54
CA LEU A 626 -4.31 -11.98 29.43
C LEU A 626 -3.73 -13.04 28.47
N VAL A 627 -2.41 -13.10 28.31
CA VAL A 627 -1.74 -14.16 27.53
C VAL A 627 -1.36 -15.39 28.35
N SER A 628 -1.33 -15.28 29.68
CA SER A 628 -0.98 -16.38 30.58
C SER A 628 -2.20 -17.24 30.89
N ASP A 629 -3.38 -16.63 31.01
CA ASP A 629 -4.65 -17.30 31.28
C ASP A 629 -5.53 -17.39 30.03
N LEU A 630 -5.08 -18.17 29.05
CA LEU A 630 -5.81 -18.34 27.78
C LEU A 630 -7.02 -19.28 27.89
N GLY A 631 -7.20 -19.97 29.02
CA GLY A 631 -8.16 -21.07 29.14
C GLY A 631 -8.06 -22.13 28.02
N ALA A 632 -9.11 -22.92 27.85
CA ALA A 632 -9.23 -23.88 26.75
C ALA A 632 -9.81 -23.23 25.49
N ILE A 633 -8.99 -22.47 24.74
CA ILE A 633 -9.44 -21.96 23.42
C ILE A 633 -9.64 -23.12 22.45
N ASP A 634 -10.87 -23.31 21.99
CA ASP A 634 -11.24 -24.21 20.90
C ASP A 634 -10.72 -23.67 19.55
N ALA A 635 -9.55 -24.16 19.15
CA ALA A 635 -8.92 -23.79 17.89
C ALA A 635 -9.77 -24.20 16.66
N LYS A 636 -10.54 -25.29 16.76
CA LYS A 636 -11.39 -25.77 15.67
C LYS A 636 -12.57 -24.83 15.49
N GLY A 637 -13.25 -24.46 16.58
CA GLY A 637 -14.36 -23.50 16.56
C GLY A 637 -13.95 -22.14 16.03
N VAL A 638 -12.82 -21.58 16.51
CA VAL A 638 -12.28 -20.29 16.05
C VAL A 638 -12.01 -20.25 14.54
N SER A 639 -11.64 -21.39 13.96
CA SER A 639 -11.28 -21.51 12.55
C SER A 639 -12.40 -22.11 11.70
N SER A 640 -13.65 -22.14 12.18
CA SER A 640 -14.80 -22.73 11.48
C SER A 640 -15.95 -21.73 11.37
N PHE A 641 -16.48 -21.54 10.17
CA PHE A 641 -17.55 -20.59 9.86
C PHE A 641 -18.68 -21.29 9.12
N PRO A 642 -19.95 -21.15 9.54
CA PRO A 642 -21.07 -21.70 8.79
C PRO A 642 -21.25 -20.97 7.46
N VAL A 643 -21.35 -21.72 6.37
CA VAL A 643 -21.74 -21.18 5.05
C VAL A 643 -23.26 -21.30 4.87
N GLY A 644 -23.84 -22.42 5.30
CA GLY A 644 -25.28 -22.72 5.21
C GLY A 644 -25.53 -24.19 4.91
N GLU A 645 -26.74 -24.68 5.18
CA GLU A 645 -27.14 -26.08 4.91
C GLU A 645 -26.19 -27.17 5.48
N GLY A 646 -25.60 -26.90 6.65
CA GLY A 646 -24.64 -27.81 7.28
C GLY A 646 -23.22 -27.79 6.67
N ILE A 647 -22.97 -26.95 5.66
CA ILE A 647 -21.64 -26.70 5.10
C ILE A 647 -20.87 -25.73 5.98
N MET A 648 -19.63 -26.12 6.33
CA MET A 648 -18.72 -25.34 7.15
C MET A 648 -17.47 -24.97 6.36
N LEU A 649 -17.16 -23.68 6.29
CA LEU A 649 -15.83 -23.22 5.90
C LEU A 649 -14.88 -23.43 7.07
N ARG A 650 -13.70 -23.99 6.82
CA ARG A 650 -12.65 -24.17 7.81
C ARG A 650 -11.33 -23.58 7.33
N VAL A 651 -10.61 -22.91 8.23
CA VAL A 651 -9.25 -22.41 7.98
C VAL A 651 -8.25 -23.39 8.61
N GLY A 652 -7.71 -24.28 7.79
CA GLY A 652 -6.74 -25.27 8.22
C GLY A 652 -5.29 -24.82 8.01
N ARG A 653 -4.35 -25.66 8.46
CA ARG A 653 -2.90 -25.48 8.23
C ARG A 653 -2.53 -25.33 6.74
N TYR A 654 -3.33 -25.90 5.85
CA TYR A 654 -3.04 -25.96 4.42
C TYR A 654 -3.82 -24.93 3.59
N GLY A 655 -4.69 -24.14 4.22
CA GLY A 655 -5.55 -23.18 3.52
C GLY A 655 -7.01 -23.31 3.96
N PRO A 656 -7.87 -22.43 3.42
CA PRO A 656 -9.32 -22.53 3.61
C PRO A 656 -9.90 -23.69 2.78
N TYR A 657 -10.85 -24.42 3.35
CA TYR A 657 -11.60 -25.46 2.67
C TYR A 657 -13.04 -25.50 3.18
N VAL A 658 -13.99 -25.91 2.35
CA VAL A 658 -15.36 -26.22 2.78
C VAL A 658 -15.45 -27.69 3.16
N GLU A 659 -16.25 -27.97 4.19
CA GLU A 659 -16.60 -29.30 4.67
C GLU A 659 -18.12 -29.42 4.65
N GLY A 660 -18.65 -30.35 3.87
CA GLY A 660 -20.08 -30.64 3.79
C GLY A 660 -20.63 -31.31 5.05
N PRO A 661 -21.95 -31.52 5.13
CA PRO A 661 -22.56 -32.24 6.24
C PRO A 661 -21.98 -33.66 6.33
N SER A 662 -21.76 -34.14 7.55
CA SER A 662 -21.29 -35.51 7.75
C SER A 662 -22.40 -36.52 7.48
N GLN A 663 -22.06 -37.63 6.84
CA GLN A 663 -22.99 -38.73 6.58
C GLN A 663 -23.12 -39.68 7.79
N GLN A 664 -22.17 -39.66 8.73
CA GLN A 664 -22.18 -40.48 9.95
C GLN A 664 -21.67 -39.68 11.16
N GLU A 665 -22.34 -39.86 12.31
CA GLU A 665 -22.00 -39.14 13.53
C GLU A 665 -20.56 -39.46 13.98
N GLY A 666 -19.71 -38.43 14.06
CA GLY A 666 -18.29 -38.56 14.42
C GLY A 666 -17.31 -38.60 13.23
N GLU A 667 -17.79 -38.78 12.00
CA GLU A 667 -16.94 -38.75 10.80
C GLU A 667 -16.88 -37.34 10.17
N PRO A 668 -15.77 -36.95 9.51
CA PRO A 668 -15.71 -35.69 8.76
C PRO A 668 -16.53 -35.79 7.47
N GLY A 669 -17.27 -34.73 7.14
CA GLY A 669 -17.95 -34.62 5.84
C GLY A 669 -16.97 -34.47 4.67
N GLN A 670 -17.49 -34.55 3.44
CA GLN A 670 -16.71 -34.32 2.22
C GLN A 670 -16.05 -32.94 2.25
N ARG A 671 -14.82 -32.83 1.74
CA ARG A 671 -14.05 -31.59 1.74
C ARG A 671 -13.69 -31.14 0.33
N ALA A 672 -13.63 -29.83 0.14
CA ALA A 672 -13.10 -29.22 -1.06
C ALA A 672 -12.32 -27.94 -0.71
N ASP A 673 -11.16 -27.76 -1.33
CA ASP A 673 -10.33 -26.58 -1.12
C ASP A 673 -11.01 -25.32 -1.67
N VAL A 674 -10.84 -24.19 -0.98
CA VAL A 674 -11.34 -22.89 -1.42
C VAL A 674 -10.17 -22.10 -2.02
N PRO A 675 -10.33 -21.48 -3.21
CA PRO A 675 -9.28 -20.66 -3.79
C PRO A 675 -8.81 -19.52 -2.87
N ASP A 676 -7.49 -19.32 -2.80
CA ASP A 676 -6.83 -18.29 -1.95
C ASP A 676 -7.28 -16.85 -2.30
N ASP A 677 -7.77 -16.62 -3.52
CA ASP A 677 -8.19 -15.32 -4.07
C ASP A 677 -9.72 -15.16 -4.20
N LEU A 678 -10.50 -16.14 -3.73
CA LEU A 678 -11.96 -16.03 -3.66
C LEU A 678 -12.34 -15.01 -2.57
N PRO A 679 -13.08 -13.94 -2.91
CA PRO A 679 -13.63 -13.03 -1.91
C PRO A 679 -14.63 -13.75 -0.99
N PRO A 680 -14.60 -13.48 0.33
CA PRO A 680 -15.50 -14.16 1.27
C PRO A 680 -17.00 -13.97 1.00
N ASP A 681 -17.43 -12.82 0.46
CA ASP A 681 -18.84 -12.62 0.06
C ASP A 681 -19.27 -13.43 -1.18
N GLU A 682 -18.33 -13.95 -1.96
CA GLU A 682 -18.58 -14.79 -3.15
C GLU A 682 -18.67 -16.29 -2.78
N LEU A 683 -18.32 -16.69 -1.56
CA LEU A 683 -18.51 -18.06 -1.06
C LEU A 683 -19.97 -18.29 -0.64
N THR A 684 -20.85 -18.45 -1.63
CA THR A 684 -22.26 -18.79 -1.41
C THR A 684 -22.44 -20.28 -1.12
N VAL A 685 -23.61 -20.68 -0.61
CA VAL A 685 -23.97 -22.09 -0.44
C VAL A 685 -23.88 -22.85 -1.77
N ASP A 686 -24.38 -22.25 -2.85
CA ASP A 686 -24.35 -22.87 -4.19
C ASP A 686 -22.93 -23.06 -4.70
N TYR A 687 -22.06 -22.06 -4.51
CA TYR A 687 -20.66 -22.18 -4.90
C TYR A 687 -19.92 -23.21 -4.03
N ALA A 688 -20.22 -23.28 -2.73
CA ALA A 688 -19.66 -24.31 -1.85
C ALA A 688 -20.12 -25.73 -2.25
N LYS A 689 -21.37 -25.90 -2.69
CA LYS A 689 -21.87 -27.16 -3.27
C LYS A 689 -21.15 -27.50 -4.57
N GLU A 690 -20.90 -26.53 -5.44
CA GLU A 690 -20.11 -26.73 -6.66
C GLU A 690 -18.69 -27.22 -6.31
N LEU A 691 -18.03 -26.60 -5.32
CA LEU A 691 -16.72 -27.01 -4.86
C LEU A 691 -16.74 -28.46 -4.31
N LEU A 692 -17.74 -28.81 -3.51
CA LEU A 692 -17.90 -30.17 -2.97
C LEU A 692 -18.27 -31.20 -4.04
N ALA A 693 -19.00 -30.79 -5.09
CA ALA A 693 -19.37 -31.67 -6.19
C ALA A 693 -18.18 -31.95 -7.14
N LYS A 694 -17.13 -31.12 -7.12
CA LYS A 694 -15.91 -31.41 -7.87
C LYS A 694 -15.36 -32.75 -7.43
N PRO A 695 -15.08 -33.66 -8.37
CA PRO A 695 -14.69 -35.00 -8.02
C PRO A 695 -13.36 -34.96 -7.25
N SER A 696 -13.44 -35.34 -5.97
CA SER A 696 -12.33 -35.42 -5.04
C SER A 696 -12.03 -36.90 -4.78
N GLY A 697 -10.82 -37.37 -5.08
CA GLY A 697 -10.44 -38.77 -4.88
C GLY A 697 -9.47 -39.30 -5.92
N ASP A 698 -9.32 -40.63 -5.94
CA ASP A 698 -8.53 -41.37 -6.92
C ASP A 698 -9.37 -41.60 -8.18
N PHE A 699 -8.92 -41.09 -9.33
CA PHE A 699 -9.48 -41.42 -10.63
C PHE A 699 -8.71 -42.60 -11.19
N GLU A 700 -9.29 -43.80 -11.15
CA GLU A 700 -8.67 -44.98 -11.74
C GLU A 700 -8.58 -44.81 -13.27
N LEU A 701 -7.34 -44.80 -13.78
CA LEU A 701 -7.08 -44.69 -15.20
C LEU A 701 -6.95 -46.07 -15.86
N GLY A 702 -6.64 -47.10 -15.07
CA GLY A 702 -6.46 -48.49 -15.49
C GLY A 702 -5.16 -49.10 -14.96
N THR A 703 -4.76 -50.25 -15.49
CA THR A 703 -3.56 -50.99 -15.05
C THR A 703 -2.39 -50.76 -16.00
N ASP A 704 -1.21 -50.47 -15.46
CA ASP A 704 0.03 -50.41 -16.22
C ASP A 704 0.40 -51.80 -16.76
N PRO A 705 0.44 -52.03 -18.09
CA PRO A 705 0.72 -53.34 -18.66
C PRO A 705 2.14 -53.85 -18.40
N GLU A 706 3.09 -52.98 -18.03
CA GLU A 706 4.47 -53.40 -17.74
C GLU A 706 4.64 -53.86 -16.29
N THR A 707 3.93 -53.24 -15.36
CA THR A 707 4.10 -53.49 -13.91
C THR A 707 2.93 -54.20 -13.25
N ASP A 708 1.82 -54.37 -13.99
CA ASP A 708 0.53 -54.88 -13.52
C ASP A 708 -0.04 -54.08 -12.32
N ARG A 709 0.33 -52.79 -12.22
CA ARG A 709 -0.08 -51.90 -11.12
C ARG A 709 -1.22 -50.97 -11.54
N PRO A 710 -2.23 -50.74 -10.69
CA PRO A 710 -3.24 -49.72 -10.94
C PRO A 710 -2.61 -48.33 -10.97
N ILE A 711 -3.03 -47.50 -11.93
CA ILE A 711 -2.65 -46.10 -12.06
C ILE A 711 -3.86 -45.23 -11.74
N VAL A 712 -3.67 -44.24 -10.87
CA VAL A 712 -4.70 -43.28 -10.48
C VAL A 712 -4.25 -41.85 -10.74
N ALA A 713 -5.17 -40.99 -11.19
CA ALA A 713 -4.99 -39.54 -11.12
C ALA A 713 -5.58 -39.02 -9.81
N ARG A 714 -4.95 -38.01 -9.22
CA ARG A 714 -5.34 -37.41 -7.94
C ARG A 714 -5.18 -35.92 -7.99
N ASP A 715 -6.07 -35.21 -7.30
CA ASP A 715 -5.80 -33.81 -6.97
C ASP A 715 -4.89 -33.75 -5.73
N GLY A 716 -3.77 -33.04 -5.84
CA GLY A 716 -2.71 -33.03 -4.86
C GLY A 716 -2.30 -31.64 -4.44
N ARG A 717 -1.64 -31.53 -3.28
CA ARG A 717 -1.13 -30.26 -2.72
C ARG A 717 -0.38 -29.35 -3.71
N TYR A 718 0.27 -29.93 -4.72
CA TYR A 718 1.10 -29.20 -5.68
C TYR A 718 0.46 -29.10 -7.07
N GLY A 719 -0.84 -29.41 -7.17
CA GLY A 719 -1.59 -29.57 -8.41
C GLY A 719 -1.91 -31.04 -8.70
N PRO A 720 -2.72 -31.29 -9.75
CA PRO A 720 -3.12 -32.63 -10.13
C PRO A 720 -1.91 -33.47 -10.56
N TYR A 721 -1.93 -34.76 -10.23
CA TYR A 721 -0.84 -35.69 -10.51
C TYR A 721 -1.36 -37.11 -10.74
N VAL A 722 -0.58 -37.93 -11.43
CA VAL A 722 -0.79 -39.37 -11.56
C VAL A 722 0.18 -40.13 -10.68
N THR A 723 -0.27 -41.26 -10.14
CA THR A 723 0.54 -42.14 -9.30
C THR A 723 0.14 -43.60 -9.51
N GLU A 724 1.11 -44.51 -9.37
CA GLU A 724 0.78 -45.92 -9.24
C GLU A 724 0.32 -46.27 -7.82
N VAL A 725 -0.53 -47.29 -7.71
CA VAL A 725 -0.97 -47.88 -6.45
C VAL A 725 -0.08 -49.09 -6.15
N LEU A 726 0.53 -49.09 -4.96
CA LEU A 726 1.38 -50.19 -4.51
C LEU A 726 0.54 -51.27 -3.80
N PRO A 727 0.92 -52.56 -3.90
CA PRO A 727 0.24 -53.65 -3.22
C PRO A 727 0.15 -53.46 -1.70
N GLU A 728 -0.92 -53.98 -1.11
CA GLU A 728 -1.12 -53.97 0.34
C GLU A 728 0.03 -54.70 1.06
N GLY A 729 0.55 -54.12 2.14
CA GLY A 729 1.72 -54.64 2.87
C GLY A 729 3.08 -54.09 2.40
N THR A 730 3.12 -53.25 1.34
CA THR A 730 4.36 -52.58 0.94
C THR A 730 4.85 -51.61 2.02
N PRO A 731 6.11 -51.69 2.51
CA PRO A 731 6.62 -50.80 3.55
C PRO A 731 6.54 -49.32 3.12
N LYS A 732 5.77 -48.50 3.84
CA LYS A 732 5.59 -47.06 3.55
C LYS A 732 6.62 -46.16 4.23
N THR A 733 7.36 -46.68 5.22
CA THR A 733 8.36 -45.93 6.00
C THR A 733 9.59 -46.80 6.32
N GLY A 734 10.75 -46.16 6.56
CA GLY A 734 12.02 -46.86 6.86
C GLY A 734 12.95 -47.06 5.66
N LYS A 735 14.05 -47.78 5.86
CA LYS A 735 15.10 -48.00 4.84
C LYS A 735 14.64 -48.88 3.65
N ASN A 736 13.60 -49.68 3.85
CA ASN A 736 13.01 -50.55 2.82
C ASN A 736 11.72 -49.96 2.21
N ALA A 737 11.49 -48.65 2.39
CA ALA A 737 10.28 -48.01 1.89
C ALA A 737 10.28 -47.92 0.36
N VAL A 738 9.30 -48.54 -0.27
CA VAL A 738 9.08 -48.44 -1.72
C VAL A 738 8.17 -47.24 -1.96
N LYS A 739 8.62 -46.29 -2.79
CA LYS A 739 7.83 -45.10 -3.15
C LYS A 739 7.08 -45.38 -4.45
N PRO A 740 5.79 -45.03 -4.55
CA PRO A 740 5.09 -45.13 -5.83
C PRO A 740 5.71 -44.16 -6.83
N ARG A 741 5.76 -44.57 -8.10
CA ARG A 741 6.01 -43.63 -9.20
C ARG A 741 4.91 -42.58 -9.23
N THR A 742 5.30 -41.30 -9.32
CA THR A 742 4.40 -40.15 -9.33
C THR A 742 4.84 -39.15 -10.39
N ALA A 743 3.90 -38.55 -11.12
CA ALA A 743 4.18 -37.47 -12.05
C ALA A 743 3.06 -36.42 -12.05
N SER A 744 3.42 -35.14 -12.01
CA SER A 744 2.44 -34.05 -12.11
C SER A 744 1.83 -33.98 -13.51
N LEU A 745 0.54 -33.63 -13.58
CA LEU A 745 -0.09 -33.29 -14.85
C LEU A 745 0.56 -32.05 -15.45
N PHE A 746 0.54 -32.01 -16.78
CA PHE A 746 0.95 -30.84 -17.54
C PHE A 746 -0.09 -29.73 -17.46
N ARG A 747 0.29 -28.50 -17.80
CA ARG A 747 -0.63 -27.35 -17.69
C ARG A 747 -1.84 -27.50 -18.62
N SER A 748 -1.67 -28.21 -19.73
CA SER A 748 -2.70 -28.51 -20.73
C SER A 748 -3.62 -29.67 -20.36
N MET A 749 -3.31 -30.42 -19.29
CA MET A 749 -4.05 -31.61 -18.88
C MET A 749 -4.95 -31.31 -17.67
N SER A 750 -6.11 -31.96 -17.60
CA SER A 750 -7.01 -31.93 -16.46
C SER A 750 -7.37 -33.35 -15.99
N LEU A 751 -7.89 -33.46 -14.77
CA LEU A 751 -8.22 -34.76 -14.15
C LEU A 751 -9.36 -35.49 -14.86
N ASP A 752 -10.27 -34.74 -15.48
CA ASP A 752 -11.44 -35.25 -16.20
C ASP A 752 -11.13 -35.73 -17.62
N THR A 753 -10.02 -35.28 -18.22
CA THR A 753 -9.65 -35.65 -19.60
C THR A 753 -8.42 -36.55 -19.72
N ILE A 754 -7.69 -36.78 -18.62
CA ILE A 754 -6.44 -37.57 -18.67
C ILE A 754 -6.70 -39.05 -18.92
N THR A 755 -5.94 -39.65 -19.84
CA THR A 755 -6.04 -41.07 -20.17
C THR A 755 -4.92 -41.89 -19.50
N LEU A 756 -5.09 -43.22 -19.43
CA LEU A 756 -4.03 -44.14 -19.00
C LEU A 756 -2.75 -43.97 -19.83
N GLN A 757 -2.88 -43.77 -21.14
CA GLN A 757 -1.75 -43.58 -22.03
C GLN A 757 -0.96 -42.32 -21.69
N ASP A 758 -1.64 -41.22 -21.37
CA ASP A 758 -1.00 -39.97 -20.97
C ASP A 758 -0.34 -40.11 -19.60
N ALA A 759 -1.00 -40.80 -18.66
CA ALA A 759 -0.44 -41.07 -17.34
C ALA A 759 0.84 -41.92 -17.40
N LEU A 760 0.87 -42.97 -18.21
CA LEU A 760 2.06 -43.81 -18.39
C LEU A 760 3.22 -43.02 -19.03
N LYS A 761 2.92 -42.13 -19.98
CA LYS A 761 3.94 -41.21 -20.53
C LYS A 761 4.49 -40.30 -19.44
N LEU A 762 3.64 -39.72 -18.58
CA LEU A 762 4.10 -38.88 -17.47
C LEU A 762 4.93 -39.66 -16.45
N LEU A 763 4.53 -40.89 -16.11
CA LEU A 763 5.22 -41.76 -15.15
C LEU A 763 6.57 -42.29 -15.67
N SER A 764 6.81 -42.23 -16.98
CA SER A 764 8.13 -42.51 -17.58
C SER A 764 9.16 -41.39 -17.35
N LEU A 765 8.74 -40.24 -16.80
CA LEU A 765 9.63 -39.13 -16.49
C LEU A 765 10.28 -39.31 -15.12
N PRO A 766 11.57 -38.96 -14.95
CA PRO A 766 12.45 -38.33 -15.93
C PRO A 766 12.96 -39.29 -17.03
N ARG A 767 12.84 -38.88 -18.32
CA ARG A 767 13.30 -39.67 -19.47
C ARG A 767 14.80 -39.48 -19.68
N VAL A 768 15.56 -40.55 -19.76
CA VAL A 768 16.99 -40.50 -20.12
C VAL A 768 17.12 -40.21 -21.61
N VAL A 769 17.72 -39.08 -21.96
CA VAL A 769 17.97 -38.68 -23.35
C VAL A 769 19.27 -39.31 -23.87
N GLY A 770 20.25 -39.51 -22.99
CA GLY A 770 21.53 -40.16 -23.28
C GLY A 770 22.63 -39.71 -22.32
N VAL A 771 23.85 -40.19 -22.54
CA VAL A 771 25.03 -39.82 -21.74
C VAL A 771 25.85 -38.78 -22.51
N ASP A 772 26.21 -37.69 -21.84
CA ASP A 772 27.09 -36.67 -22.39
C ASP A 772 28.51 -37.23 -22.60
N PRO A 773 29.03 -37.32 -23.84
CA PRO A 773 30.32 -37.94 -24.13
C PRO A 773 31.50 -37.22 -23.46
N GLU A 774 31.39 -35.91 -23.21
CA GLU A 774 32.47 -35.12 -22.60
C GLU A 774 32.55 -35.25 -21.08
N SER A 775 31.39 -35.25 -20.40
CA SER A 775 31.35 -35.24 -18.94
C SER A 775 30.98 -36.58 -18.31
N GLY A 776 30.52 -37.55 -19.11
CA GLY A 776 30.01 -38.85 -18.64
C GLY A 776 28.71 -38.75 -17.84
N ASN A 777 28.11 -37.56 -17.71
CA ASN A 777 26.87 -37.36 -16.97
C ASN A 777 25.66 -37.71 -17.84
N GLU A 778 24.68 -38.38 -17.22
CA GLU A 778 23.38 -38.61 -17.82
C GLU A 778 22.61 -37.30 -18.03
N ILE A 779 21.99 -37.17 -19.20
CA ILE A 779 21.07 -36.09 -19.53
C ILE A 779 19.65 -36.62 -19.44
N THR A 780 18.84 -36.03 -18.56
CA THR A 780 17.42 -36.37 -18.40
C THR A 780 16.51 -35.23 -18.84
N ALA A 781 15.37 -35.55 -19.46
CA ALA A 781 14.29 -34.64 -19.78
C ALA A 781 13.12 -34.84 -18.81
N GLN A 782 12.58 -33.77 -18.25
CA GLN A 782 11.52 -33.81 -17.23
C GLN A 782 10.73 -32.50 -17.15
N ASN A 783 9.56 -32.53 -16.52
CA ASN A 783 8.76 -31.34 -16.24
C ASN A 783 8.88 -30.92 -14.77
N GLY A 784 8.79 -29.62 -14.49
CA GLY A 784 8.82 -29.08 -13.13
C GLY A 784 7.96 -27.83 -12.99
N ARG A 785 8.00 -27.18 -11.82
CA ARG A 785 7.15 -26.00 -11.50
C ARG A 785 7.18 -24.87 -12.55
N TYR A 786 8.28 -24.73 -13.29
CA TYR A 786 8.48 -23.66 -14.27
C TYR A 786 8.42 -24.14 -15.72
N GLY A 787 7.88 -25.35 -15.95
CA GLY A 787 7.79 -25.97 -17.27
C GLY A 787 8.91 -26.98 -17.57
N PRO A 788 8.96 -27.47 -18.82
CA PRO A 788 9.80 -28.58 -19.26
C PRO A 788 11.29 -28.20 -19.26
N TYR A 789 12.18 -29.12 -18.89
CA TYR A 789 13.61 -28.86 -18.86
C TYR A 789 14.47 -30.14 -18.99
N LEU A 790 15.70 -29.95 -19.49
CA LEU A 790 16.79 -30.91 -19.45
C LEU A 790 17.62 -30.73 -18.17
N LYS A 791 18.18 -31.82 -17.65
CA LYS A 791 19.12 -31.82 -16.53
C LYS A 791 20.35 -32.66 -16.86
N LYS A 792 21.55 -32.08 -16.68
CA LYS A 792 22.86 -32.73 -16.79
C LYS A 792 23.62 -32.50 -15.50
N GLY A 793 23.62 -33.49 -14.60
CA GLY A 793 24.17 -33.36 -13.25
C GLY A 793 23.49 -32.23 -12.44
N THR A 794 24.18 -31.10 -12.26
CA THR A 794 23.65 -29.89 -11.59
C THR A 794 23.25 -28.77 -12.56
N ASP A 795 23.56 -28.89 -13.86
CA ASP A 795 23.10 -27.95 -14.87
C ASP A 795 21.69 -28.31 -15.35
N SER A 796 20.89 -27.29 -15.65
CA SER A 796 19.50 -27.46 -16.12
C SER A 796 19.16 -26.40 -17.15
N ARG A 797 18.51 -26.80 -18.24
CA ARG A 797 18.14 -25.96 -19.39
C ARG A 797 16.67 -26.13 -19.71
N SER A 798 15.93 -25.04 -19.79
CA SER A 798 14.51 -25.08 -20.17
C SER A 798 14.33 -25.58 -21.59
N LEU A 799 13.25 -26.30 -21.82
CA LEU A 799 12.73 -26.66 -23.13
C LEU A 799 11.58 -25.69 -23.50
N GLU A 800 11.22 -25.68 -24.77
CA GLU A 800 10.25 -24.73 -25.32
C GLU A 800 8.80 -25.21 -25.15
N SER A 801 8.58 -26.51 -25.18
CA SER A 801 7.26 -27.12 -25.01
C SER A 801 7.31 -28.45 -24.26
N GLU A 802 6.16 -28.87 -23.74
CA GLU A 802 6.03 -30.11 -22.97
C GLU A 802 6.21 -31.35 -23.87
N GLU A 803 5.82 -31.28 -25.14
CA GLU A 803 6.02 -32.33 -26.14
C GLU A 803 7.51 -32.57 -26.42
N GLN A 804 8.32 -31.52 -26.36
CA GLN A 804 9.76 -31.59 -26.60
C GLN A 804 10.47 -32.52 -25.61
N ILE A 805 9.92 -32.74 -24.40
CA ILE A 805 10.48 -33.68 -23.40
C ILE A 805 10.62 -35.09 -24.00
N PHE A 806 9.62 -35.53 -24.76
CA PHE A 806 9.54 -36.88 -25.31
C PHE A 806 10.29 -37.02 -26.64
N GLY A 807 10.37 -35.95 -27.43
CA GLY A 807 10.98 -35.98 -28.77
C GLY A 807 12.45 -35.58 -28.83
N ILE A 808 13.00 -34.90 -27.81
CA ILE A 808 14.36 -34.35 -27.89
C ILE A 808 15.44 -35.44 -28.00
N THR A 809 16.37 -35.28 -28.94
CA THR A 809 17.49 -36.22 -29.15
C THR A 809 18.72 -35.84 -28.32
N LEU A 810 19.66 -36.79 -28.16
CA LEU A 810 20.93 -36.51 -27.48
C LEU A 810 21.71 -35.37 -28.17
N GLU A 811 21.73 -35.37 -29.50
CA GLU A 811 22.40 -34.31 -30.29
C GLU A 811 21.79 -32.93 -30.03
N GLN A 812 20.45 -32.83 -30.04
CA GLN A 812 19.74 -31.58 -29.73
C GLN A 812 19.96 -31.14 -28.28
N ALA A 813 19.98 -32.08 -27.34
CA ALA A 813 20.26 -31.78 -25.94
C ALA A 813 21.70 -31.26 -25.76
N LEU A 814 22.69 -31.86 -26.43
CA LEU A 814 24.08 -31.41 -26.42
C LEU A 814 24.22 -30.02 -27.05
N GLU A 815 23.49 -29.72 -28.11
CA GLU A 815 23.44 -28.39 -28.71
C GLU A 815 22.86 -27.33 -27.76
N ILE A 816 21.83 -27.68 -26.98
CA ILE A 816 21.27 -26.79 -25.95
C ILE A 816 22.27 -26.55 -24.82
N TYR A 817 23.09 -27.56 -24.48
CA TYR A 817 24.13 -27.43 -23.45
C TYR A 817 25.39 -26.69 -23.94
N SER A 818 25.71 -26.74 -25.24
CA SER A 818 26.85 -26.01 -25.82
C SER A 818 26.60 -24.49 -25.84
N LYS A 819 25.33 -24.07 -25.88
CA LYS A 819 24.94 -22.66 -25.74
C LYS A 819 25.18 -22.17 -24.30
N PRO A 820 25.69 -20.94 -24.10
CA PRO A 820 25.88 -20.38 -22.75
C PRO A 820 24.56 -20.35 -21.98
N LYS A 821 24.60 -20.60 -20.67
CA LYS A 821 23.41 -20.67 -19.80
C LYS A 821 22.62 -19.38 -19.83
N GLN A 822 21.62 -19.32 -20.70
CA GLN A 822 20.68 -18.22 -20.76
C GLN A 822 19.75 -18.32 -19.55
N ARG A 823 19.98 -17.46 -18.56
CA ARG A 823 18.99 -17.22 -17.51
C ARG A 823 17.80 -16.51 -18.14
N GLY A 824 16.77 -17.25 -18.54
CA GLY A 824 15.43 -16.75 -18.78
C GLY A 824 15.18 -16.01 -20.10
N ARG A 825 15.69 -16.51 -21.23
CA ARG A 825 15.23 -16.11 -22.56
C ARG A 825 14.83 -17.39 -23.32
N ALA A 826 13.54 -17.54 -23.62
CA ALA A 826 13.07 -18.48 -24.65
C ALA A 826 13.44 -17.92 -26.04
N ALA A 827 13.45 -18.77 -27.07
CA ALA A 827 13.57 -18.34 -28.46
C ALA A 827 12.47 -17.33 -28.83
N ALA A 828 12.79 -16.40 -29.73
CA ALA A 828 11.90 -15.29 -30.07
C ALA A 828 10.68 -15.81 -30.85
N LYS A 829 9.49 -15.72 -30.23
CA LYS A 829 8.21 -15.82 -30.96
C LYS A 829 8.15 -14.77 -32.08
N PRO A 830 7.46 -15.04 -33.20
CA PRO A 830 7.18 -14.04 -34.23
C PRO A 830 6.47 -12.81 -33.62
N PRO A 831 6.67 -11.61 -34.20
CA PRO A 831 6.06 -10.39 -33.68
C PRO A 831 4.53 -10.46 -33.72
N LEU A 832 3.90 -9.90 -32.69
CA LEU A 832 2.44 -9.79 -32.58
C LEU A 832 1.87 -8.76 -33.57
N LYS A 833 2.65 -7.73 -33.93
CA LYS A 833 2.27 -6.68 -34.88
C LYS A 833 3.51 -5.94 -35.39
N GLU A 834 3.53 -5.52 -36.64
CA GLU A 834 4.58 -4.64 -37.20
C GLU A 834 4.08 -3.20 -37.23
N LEU A 835 4.94 -2.25 -36.82
CA LEU A 835 4.60 -0.83 -36.64
C LEU A 835 5.40 0.11 -37.57
N GLY A 836 6.03 -0.45 -38.61
CA GLY A 836 6.85 0.33 -39.55
C GLY A 836 8.24 0.66 -39.00
N THR A 837 8.87 1.71 -39.54
CA THR A 837 10.25 2.08 -39.22
C THR A 837 10.28 3.30 -38.29
N ASP A 838 11.05 3.23 -37.20
CA ASP A 838 11.22 4.32 -36.24
C ASP A 838 11.90 5.54 -36.91
N PRO A 839 11.30 6.74 -36.87
CA PRO A 839 11.88 7.94 -37.49
C PRO A 839 13.15 8.46 -36.82
N GLU A 840 13.42 8.08 -35.56
CA GLU A 840 14.62 8.50 -34.81
C GLU A 840 15.81 7.57 -35.08
N THR A 841 15.57 6.28 -35.34
CA THR A 841 16.63 5.26 -35.46
C THR A 841 16.70 4.53 -36.80
N GLU A 842 15.74 4.77 -37.69
CA GLU A 842 15.57 4.10 -39.00
C GLU A 842 15.47 2.57 -38.91
N ARG A 843 15.03 2.05 -37.75
CA ARG A 843 14.93 0.59 -37.51
C ARG A 843 13.48 0.10 -37.52
N PRO A 844 13.23 -1.14 -37.98
CA PRO A 844 11.90 -1.72 -37.97
C PRO A 844 11.41 -1.94 -36.54
N VAL A 845 10.20 -1.49 -36.26
CA VAL A 845 9.55 -1.56 -34.95
C VAL A 845 8.45 -2.59 -34.99
N VAL A 846 8.45 -3.46 -33.99
CA VAL A 846 7.49 -4.55 -33.85
C VAL A 846 7.02 -4.70 -32.41
N VAL A 847 5.80 -5.19 -32.23
CA VAL A 847 5.24 -5.60 -30.94
C VAL A 847 5.55 -7.08 -30.73
N LYS A 848 6.00 -7.47 -29.54
CA LYS A 848 6.30 -8.88 -29.17
C LYS A 848 5.71 -9.24 -27.82
N ASP A 849 5.43 -10.53 -27.63
CA ASP A 849 5.01 -11.08 -26.35
C ASP A 849 6.19 -11.25 -25.39
N GLY A 850 6.02 -10.90 -24.11
CA GLY A 850 7.09 -10.83 -23.11
C GLY A 850 6.66 -11.22 -21.70
N ARG A 851 7.63 -11.57 -20.84
CA ARG A 851 7.41 -12.02 -19.46
C ARG A 851 6.55 -11.08 -18.59
N PHE A 852 6.47 -9.81 -18.94
CA PHE A 852 5.75 -8.77 -18.20
C PHE A 852 4.58 -8.18 -19.00
N GLY A 853 4.11 -8.89 -20.02
CA GLY A 853 3.13 -8.43 -21.00
C GLY A 853 3.77 -8.06 -22.35
N PRO A 854 2.94 -7.76 -23.37
CA PRO A 854 3.41 -7.33 -24.69
C PRO A 854 4.32 -6.09 -24.60
N TYR A 855 5.26 -5.94 -25.53
CA TYR A 855 6.17 -4.81 -25.59
C TYR A 855 6.52 -4.42 -27.03
N VAL A 856 6.78 -3.13 -27.25
CA VAL A 856 7.30 -2.58 -28.51
C VAL A 856 8.84 -2.66 -28.51
N THR A 857 9.42 -3.02 -29.64
CA THR A 857 10.88 -3.13 -29.82
C THR A 857 11.34 -2.72 -31.21
N ASP A 858 12.46 -2.01 -31.29
CA ASP A 858 13.23 -1.70 -32.52
C ASP A 858 14.44 -2.64 -32.72
N GLY A 859 14.52 -3.71 -31.91
CA GLY A 859 15.65 -4.64 -31.85
C GLY A 859 16.73 -4.29 -30.82
N GLU A 860 16.81 -3.06 -30.33
CA GLU A 860 17.79 -2.61 -29.31
C GLU A 860 17.12 -2.13 -28.01
N THR A 861 16.07 -1.33 -28.14
CA THR A 861 15.25 -0.78 -27.07
C THR A 861 13.94 -1.56 -26.95
N ASN A 862 13.55 -1.93 -25.73
CA ASN A 862 12.29 -2.64 -25.47
C ASN A 862 11.42 -1.86 -24.49
N ALA A 863 10.22 -1.48 -24.91
CA ALA A 863 9.26 -0.73 -24.12
C ALA A 863 7.96 -1.53 -23.93
N THR A 864 7.69 -1.98 -22.70
CA THR A 864 6.46 -2.70 -22.36
C THR A 864 5.22 -1.85 -22.66
N LEU A 865 4.21 -2.43 -23.29
CA LEU A 865 2.90 -1.79 -23.48
C LEU A 865 2.33 -1.44 -22.10
N ARG A 866 1.74 -0.26 -21.96
CA ARG A 866 1.05 0.14 -20.74
C ARG A 866 -0.32 -0.53 -20.72
N ARG A 867 -1.00 -0.47 -19.57
CA ARG A 867 -2.29 -1.14 -19.37
C ARG A 867 -3.39 -0.70 -20.35
N ASP A 868 -3.25 0.50 -20.90
CA ASP A 868 -4.21 1.10 -21.85
C ASP A 868 -3.78 0.92 -23.32
N ASP A 869 -2.58 0.39 -23.57
CA ASP A 869 -2.09 0.09 -24.92
C ASP A 869 -2.48 -1.37 -25.26
N ASP A 870 -3.42 -1.55 -26.18
CA ASP A 870 -3.81 -2.87 -26.68
C ASP A 870 -3.03 -3.25 -27.96
N VAL A 871 -2.71 -4.54 -28.10
CA VAL A 871 -1.86 -5.04 -29.19
C VAL A 871 -2.52 -4.87 -30.57
N GLU A 872 -3.84 -5.01 -30.66
CA GLU A 872 -4.56 -4.92 -31.93
C GLU A 872 -4.72 -3.47 -32.39
N THR A 873 -4.86 -2.53 -31.44
CA THR A 873 -5.19 -1.13 -31.74
C THR A 873 -4.02 -0.15 -31.66
N ILE A 874 -2.86 -0.56 -31.14
CA ILE A 874 -1.67 0.31 -31.05
C ILE A 874 -1.21 0.82 -32.43
N THR A 875 -0.92 2.12 -32.53
CA THR A 875 -0.44 2.80 -33.74
C THR A 875 1.10 2.89 -33.77
N ALA A 876 1.66 3.19 -34.94
CA ALA A 876 3.11 3.34 -35.13
C ALA A 876 3.68 4.47 -34.26
N GLU A 877 3.00 5.63 -34.22
CA GLU A 877 3.41 6.82 -33.48
C GLU A 877 3.51 6.52 -31.98
N ARG A 878 2.51 5.79 -31.45
CA ARG A 878 2.50 5.36 -30.05
C ARG A 878 3.63 4.37 -29.75
N GLY A 879 3.93 3.47 -30.68
CA GLY A 879 5.07 2.57 -30.56
C GLY A 879 6.42 3.30 -30.50
N PHE A 880 6.61 4.31 -31.35
CA PHE A 880 7.83 5.12 -31.37
C PHE A 880 7.98 5.96 -30.09
N GLU A 881 6.88 6.54 -29.60
CA GLU A 881 6.86 7.29 -28.34
C GLU A 881 7.35 6.42 -27.17
N LEU A 882 6.83 5.20 -27.04
CA LEU A 882 7.22 4.27 -25.98
C LEU A 882 8.72 3.89 -26.03
N LEU A 883 9.27 3.74 -27.23
CA LEU A 883 10.69 3.47 -27.43
C LEU A 883 11.56 4.68 -27.08
N SER A 884 11.19 5.87 -27.54
CA SER A 884 11.93 7.11 -27.24
C SER A 884 11.97 7.39 -25.73
N GLU A 885 10.83 7.24 -25.04
CA GLU A 885 10.78 7.35 -23.58
C GLU A 885 11.70 6.34 -22.87
N LYS A 886 11.83 5.13 -23.43
CA LYS A 886 12.67 4.08 -22.87
C LYS A 886 14.15 4.36 -23.07
N ARG A 887 14.54 4.88 -24.24
CA ARG A 887 15.91 5.35 -24.53
C ARG A 887 16.31 6.46 -23.55
N ALA A 888 15.41 7.44 -23.34
CA ALA A 888 15.63 8.56 -22.42
C ALA A 888 15.86 8.12 -20.96
N LYS A 889 15.34 6.95 -20.54
CA LYS A 889 15.51 6.43 -19.17
C LYS A 889 16.85 5.72 -18.91
N GLY A 890 17.59 5.30 -19.94
CA GLY A 890 18.89 4.62 -19.83
C GLY A 890 18.88 3.23 -19.15
N PRO A 891 20.02 2.48 -19.18
CA PRO A 891 20.07 1.11 -18.66
C PRO A 891 20.10 1.04 -17.12
N ALA A 892 19.31 0.14 -16.54
CA ALA A 892 19.25 -0.06 -15.09
C ALA A 892 20.55 -0.68 -14.52
N LYS A 893 21.10 -0.08 -13.44
CA LYS A 893 22.29 -0.59 -12.73
C LYS A 893 22.03 -1.97 -12.10
N LYS A 894 22.83 -2.98 -12.46
CA LYS A 894 22.81 -4.34 -11.88
C LYS A 894 23.28 -4.34 -10.41
N LYS A 895 22.49 -4.91 -9.50
CA LYS A 895 22.95 -5.36 -8.17
C LYS A 895 23.70 -6.70 -8.32
N ALA A 896 24.88 -6.81 -7.73
CA ALA A 896 25.64 -8.05 -7.65
C ALA A 896 24.93 -9.09 -6.75
N PRO A 897 24.99 -10.41 -7.05
CA PRO A 897 24.40 -11.44 -6.19
C PRO A 897 25.27 -11.68 -4.94
N ALA A 898 24.64 -11.77 -3.78
CA ALA A 898 25.28 -12.18 -2.53
C ALA A 898 25.80 -13.64 -2.62
N LYS A 899 27.08 -13.86 -2.27
CA LYS A 899 27.66 -15.19 -2.10
C LYS A 899 26.99 -15.90 -0.91
N LYS A 900 26.37 -17.05 -1.16
CA LYS A 900 25.96 -18.01 -0.11
C LYS A 900 27.21 -18.64 0.52
N ALA A 901 27.29 -18.59 1.85
CA ALA A 901 28.28 -19.31 2.63
C ALA A 901 28.10 -20.84 2.47
N ALA A 902 29.21 -21.55 2.31
CA ALA A 902 29.24 -23.00 2.24
C ALA A 902 28.91 -23.62 3.62
N ALA A 903 28.02 -24.61 3.62
CA ALA A 903 27.70 -25.41 4.79
C ALA A 903 28.91 -26.32 5.15
N LYS A 904 29.39 -26.22 6.38
CA LYS A 904 30.39 -27.15 6.95
C LYS A 904 29.75 -28.53 7.14
N LYS A 905 30.32 -29.54 6.48
CA LYS A 905 30.10 -30.96 6.81
C LYS A 905 30.77 -31.26 8.16
N THR A 906 30.01 -31.95 9.01
CA THR A 906 30.47 -32.67 10.19
C THR A 906 31.37 -33.84 9.80
N ALA A 907 32.54 -33.96 10.42
CA ALA A 907 33.38 -35.16 10.37
C ALA A 907 33.67 -35.64 11.80
N ALA A 908 33.60 -36.96 11.95
CA ALA A 908 33.61 -37.70 13.20
C ALA A 908 35.00 -37.76 13.88
N LYS A 909 34.97 -38.03 15.19
CA LYS A 909 36.11 -38.28 16.09
C LYS A 909 36.97 -39.47 15.62
N LYS A 910 38.30 -39.29 15.65
CA LYS A 910 39.26 -40.34 16.04
C LYS A 910 40.49 -39.69 16.70
N ALA A 911 40.95 -40.31 17.79
CA ALA A 911 41.99 -39.82 18.70
C ALA A 911 43.40 -40.35 18.30
N PRO A 912 44.49 -40.16 19.09
CA PRO A 912 45.59 -39.27 18.75
C PRO A 912 46.95 -39.98 18.53
N ALA A 913 47.90 -39.33 17.84
CA ALA A 913 49.30 -39.76 17.83
C ALA A 913 50.28 -38.57 17.91
N LYS A 914 51.40 -38.85 18.58
CA LYS A 914 52.40 -37.99 19.24
C LYS A 914 53.50 -37.44 18.31
N LYS A 915 54.10 -36.32 18.78
CA LYS A 915 55.51 -35.83 18.62
C LYS A 915 55.89 -35.37 17.19
N THR A 916 56.70 -34.32 16.95
CA THR A 916 57.82 -33.73 17.71
C THR A 916 58.13 -32.32 17.19
N ALA A 917 58.82 -31.52 18.02
CA ALA A 917 59.27 -30.16 17.76
C ALA A 917 60.51 -30.08 16.82
N ALA A 918 60.65 -28.97 16.09
CA ALA A 918 61.94 -28.38 15.72
C ALA A 918 61.81 -26.89 15.38
N LYS A 919 62.88 -26.16 15.67
CA LYS A 919 63.05 -24.70 15.82
C LYS A 919 63.99 -24.17 14.73
N LYS A 920 64.06 -22.82 14.59
CA LYS A 920 65.08 -21.99 13.89
C LYS A 920 64.89 -21.84 12.36
N THR A 921 65.21 -20.73 11.68
CA THR A 921 65.83 -19.43 11.98
C THR A 921 65.60 -18.47 10.80
N ALA A 922 65.73 -17.17 11.08
CA ALA A 922 65.78 -16.07 10.11
C ALA A 922 67.01 -16.09 9.19
N ALA A 923 66.89 -15.50 7.99
CA ALA A 923 67.96 -14.71 7.36
C ALA A 923 67.41 -13.82 6.22
N LYS A 924 68.09 -12.69 6.04
CA LYS A 924 67.77 -11.50 5.25
C LYS A 924 68.83 -11.35 4.14
N LYS A 925 68.47 -10.85 2.96
CA LYS A 925 69.35 -10.19 1.94
C LYS A 925 68.41 -9.48 0.93
N THR A 926 68.33 -8.13 0.81
CA THR A 926 69.22 -7.17 0.07
C THR A 926 69.62 -7.71 -1.31
N THR A 927 69.50 -7.04 -2.47
CA THR A 927 69.54 -5.63 -2.93
C THR A 927 69.15 -5.67 -4.44
N ALA A 928 68.60 -4.66 -5.12
CA ALA A 928 69.37 -3.57 -5.73
C ALA A 928 68.47 -2.54 -6.46
N LYS A 929 68.99 -1.30 -6.51
CA LYS A 929 68.49 -0.07 -7.14
C LYS A 929 68.57 -0.08 -8.68
N LYS A 930 67.76 0.77 -9.33
CA LYS A 930 68.25 1.72 -10.35
C LYS A 930 67.49 3.05 -10.24
N ALA A 931 68.21 4.13 -10.49
CA ALA A 931 67.87 5.53 -10.23
C ALA A 931 67.89 6.36 -11.52
N THR A 932 67.22 7.52 -11.50
CA THR A 932 67.54 8.80 -12.16
C THR A 932 66.53 9.84 -11.64
N LYS A 933 66.83 10.90 -10.87
CA LYS A 933 67.74 12.08 -10.95
C LYS A 933 66.96 13.39 -11.22
N THR A 934 67.02 14.32 -10.24
CA THR A 934 67.16 15.82 -10.29
C THR A 934 66.07 16.65 -11.01
N ALA A 935 65.68 17.87 -10.60
CA ALA A 935 66.29 18.98 -9.85
C ALA A 935 65.19 19.91 -9.27
N THR A 936 65.18 20.28 -7.98
CA THR A 936 65.69 21.52 -7.32
C THR A 936 65.09 22.89 -7.73
N LYS A 937 64.46 23.58 -6.75
CA LYS A 937 64.74 24.96 -6.24
C LYS A 937 63.74 25.30 -5.11
N THR A 938 64.11 25.37 -3.82
CA THR A 938 64.52 26.57 -3.02
C THR A 938 63.58 27.79 -3.16
N ALA A 939 63.15 28.53 -2.12
CA ALA A 939 63.78 28.84 -0.84
C ALA A 939 62.76 29.31 0.24
N THR A 940 63.19 29.22 1.49
CA THR A 940 62.66 29.78 2.74
C THR A 940 62.95 31.29 2.90
N LYS A 941 62.06 32.03 3.59
CA LYS A 941 62.44 33.06 4.59
C LYS A 941 61.23 33.60 5.37
N ALA A 942 61.35 33.61 6.69
CA ALA A 942 60.63 34.49 7.64
C ALA A 942 61.64 35.56 8.16
N PRO A 943 61.42 36.39 9.21
CA PRO A 943 60.21 36.81 9.97
C PRO A 943 60.18 38.34 10.36
N ALA A 944 59.25 38.70 11.27
CA ALA A 944 59.25 39.84 12.24
C ALA A 944 58.54 41.17 11.81
N LYS A 945 57.91 42.01 12.66
CA LYS A 945 57.47 42.06 14.08
C LYS A 945 56.65 43.36 14.31
N SER A 946 55.75 43.38 15.32
CA SER A 946 55.36 44.52 16.22
C SER A 946 54.51 45.70 15.64
N ALA A 947 53.66 46.46 16.35
CA ALA A 947 53.07 46.45 17.70
C ALA A 947 51.95 47.53 17.85
N LYS A 948 51.03 47.30 18.82
CA LYS A 948 50.44 48.21 19.85
C LYS A 948 49.39 49.34 19.58
N LYS A 949 48.45 49.36 20.55
CA LYS A 949 47.75 50.49 21.26
C LYS A 949 46.55 51.15 20.50
N THR A 950 45.45 51.65 21.09
CA THR A 950 44.94 51.99 22.46
C THR A 950 43.42 52.32 22.28
N ALA A 951 42.47 51.85 23.10
CA ALA A 951 41.88 52.43 24.33
C ALA A 951 40.74 53.50 24.19
N THR A 952 39.74 53.36 25.09
CA THR A 952 38.73 54.34 25.61
C THR A 952 37.55 54.75 24.69
N LYS A 953 36.31 55.01 25.15
CA LYS A 953 35.72 55.34 26.47
C LYS A 953 34.16 55.27 26.39
N SER A 954 33.52 54.95 27.51
CA SER A 954 32.23 55.45 28.10
C SER A 954 30.95 55.54 27.24
N THR A 955 29.71 55.43 27.73
CA THR A 955 29.14 55.78 29.05
C THR A 955 27.72 55.19 29.16
N ALA A 956 27.27 55.02 30.40
CA ALA A 956 25.99 54.47 30.83
C ALA A 956 24.81 55.47 30.81
N LYS A 957 23.58 54.95 30.80
CA LYS A 957 22.45 55.22 31.74
C LYS A 957 21.27 54.32 31.35
N LYS A 958 20.75 53.44 32.25
CA LYS A 958 19.68 53.68 33.27
C LYS A 958 18.39 54.17 32.60
N THR A 959 17.20 53.57 32.79
CA THR A 959 16.51 53.06 34.00
C THR A 959 15.29 52.24 33.54
N ALA A 960 14.94 51.10 34.17
CA ALA A 960 13.84 50.92 35.16
C ALA A 960 12.46 51.38 34.64
N SER A 961 11.34 50.65 34.75
CA SER A 961 10.88 49.81 35.86
C SER A 961 9.62 49.00 35.50
N ASP A 962 9.44 47.88 36.22
CA ASP A 962 8.19 47.28 36.75
C ASP A 962 7.06 46.84 35.81
N LYS A 963 6.64 45.57 35.81
CA LYS A 963 6.04 44.67 36.84
C LYS A 963 4.51 44.77 36.90
N SER A 964 3.93 43.57 36.97
CA SER A 964 2.61 43.17 37.52
C SER A 964 1.38 43.72 36.80
N SER A 965 0.28 43.01 36.64
CA SER A 965 -0.18 41.65 36.99
C SER A 965 -1.62 41.54 36.46
N GLU A 966 -2.10 40.31 36.26
CA GLU A 966 -3.53 39.92 36.29
C GLU A 966 -4.49 40.58 35.29
N GLU A 967 -4.83 39.87 34.21
CA GLU A 967 -6.00 38.95 34.15
C GLU A 967 -5.81 37.92 33.02
#